data_AF-A0A3D5DIR7-F1
#
_entry.id   AF-A0A3D5DIR7-F1
#
_cell.length_a   1.000
_cell.length_b   1.000
_cell.length_c   1.000
_cell.angle_alpha   90.00
_cell.angle_beta   90.00
_cell.angle_gamma   90.00
#
_symmetry.space_group_name_H-M   'P 1'
#
loop_
_entity.id
_entity.type
_entity.pdbx_description
1 polymer ?
#
loop_
_entity_poly.entity_id
_entity_poly.type
_entity_poly.pdbx_seq_one_letter_code
_entity_poly.pdbx_strand_id
1 'polypeptide(L)'
;MRRIKAGDLLGILQAGLTSGWSGLAAPDGSEYRAGVVMGRSPLVSCVLPSDAKSGNLESGMSDQSDDAVTDAAGGPAPAPDSRPARPKILGVRAGQSGLGRFVRPVDYARSRDRYRPPPDLYRWLNHRLGPAATSLGLSPRDVIALEVPGRRSGVIRRTVMVRAVCDGEHYVVALAGESDWVRNVRAAGGQVVIGGRLRRAARLAEVPPQQRAPVIRAYLLRWGRRAGSRAVAREARYYFGVSADASLAEIQGVVEHYPVFRIEYAGEPGTRPQEIAPGVYRLETGRGLSEANVYLVRSGPAWVLIDTAWPHRGQLIRSAAESLFGTGTRPAAILLTHIHPDHSGSALELARLWNLPVHVHPSELPLAPGRYLPQYGNPLDRWLVAPMLRLMPRRKVEASLARNSLEGTAMAFDPAAGVPGLPDWQAVPTPGHTPGHVAFFRSSDRVLITGDAVLTINLNSVPGLLAGKHRVSGPPYISTWSWPAAKQSVAALARLRPEVLACGHGRPMTGAQAAASMASFSGRFSQQPSPSRSPAKTGRAPAPGGPARQTRRVSWTATDQERAMPLPGDDLVPSPMVQATHAVTINAPPQQVWPWLVQTGQGRAGFYSDSPFWDRSVDWYYRRLSRGRPGKATVGYQVAADERIVPAWQNPRVGDIIADGPPGTAYYVVRQAEPGKSWVLFTDTHLRYLLPARLRGNPRLGIFGELSDSTVLTEPEPGTTRVIRRMRLRCGPWPFRAYVVPIVLVWGEAITARNLLRGVKRRTEATRR
;
A
#
# COMPACT_ATOMS: atom_id res chain seq x y z
N MET A 1 -20.23 -22.25 26.09
CA MET A 1 -18.96 -21.57 25.72
C MET A 1 -18.25 -22.36 24.60
N ARG A 2 -17.67 -21.71 23.59
CA ARG A 2 -16.66 -22.31 22.66
C ARG A 2 -15.59 -21.26 22.33
N ARG A 3 -14.32 -21.68 22.14
CA ARG A 3 -13.15 -20.78 22.03
C ARG A 3 -13.11 -20.04 20.67
N ILE A 4 -13.16 -18.71 20.69
CA ILE A 4 -12.87 -17.86 19.52
C ILE A 4 -11.34 -17.76 19.35
N LYS A 5 -10.83 -18.02 18.14
CA LYS A 5 -9.39 -17.95 17.84
C LYS A 5 -8.95 -16.51 17.57
N ALA A 6 -7.69 -16.17 17.85
CA ALA A 6 -7.15 -14.80 17.78
C ALA A 6 -6.92 -14.25 16.33
N GLY A 7 -7.88 -14.46 15.41
CA GLY A 7 -7.85 -13.98 14.03
C GLY A 7 -8.58 -12.66 13.80
N ASP A 8 -9.74 -12.47 14.44
CA ASP A 8 -10.80 -11.59 13.92
C ASP A 8 -10.67 -10.10 14.26
N LEU A 9 -9.77 -9.72 15.16
CA LEU A 9 -9.62 -8.33 15.64
C LEU A 9 -8.76 -7.41 14.76
N LEU A 10 -8.27 -7.88 13.60
CA LEU A 10 -7.42 -7.06 12.71
C LEU A 10 -8.21 -6.16 11.72
N GLY A 11 -9.53 -6.33 11.60
CA GLY A 11 -10.33 -5.78 10.48
C GLY A 11 -10.79 -4.31 10.59
N ILE A 12 -10.58 -3.63 11.71
CA ILE A 12 -11.24 -2.34 11.99
C ILE A 12 -10.42 -1.10 11.56
N LEU A 13 -9.10 -1.23 11.37
CA LEU A 13 -8.22 -0.10 10.99
C LEU A 13 -7.78 -0.12 9.52
N GLN A 14 -8.63 -0.69 8.68
CA GLN A 14 -8.69 -0.44 7.24
C GLN A 14 -10.00 0.28 6.85
N ALA A 15 -10.84 0.63 7.82
CA ALA A 15 -12.17 1.20 7.64
C ALA A 15 -12.15 2.72 7.39
N GLY A 16 -11.57 3.14 6.27
CA GLY A 16 -11.62 4.51 5.75
C GLY A 16 -11.93 4.57 4.25
N LEU A 17 -11.39 3.62 3.49
CA LEU A 17 -11.74 3.36 2.09
C LEU A 17 -11.94 1.86 1.91
N THR A 18 -13.05 1.47 1.26
CA THR A 18 -13.52 0.09 1.05
C THR A 18 -13.90 -0.65 2.35
N SER A 19 -15.16 -1.10 2.43
CA SER A 19 -15.71 -1.67 3.66
C SER A 19 -15.82 -3.20 3.60
N GLY A 20 -15.37 -3.88 4.65
CA GLY A 20 -15.84 -5.23 5.02
C GLY A 20 -14.97 -6.43 4.60
N TRP A 21 -14.55 -7.18 5.61
CA TRP A 21 -14.14 -8.59 5.55
C TRP A 21 -14.58 -9.28 6.85
N SER A 22 -15.46 -10.28 6.76
CA SER A 22 -15.66 -11.36 7.75
C SER A 22 -16.65 -12.38 7.17
N GLY A 23 -16.27 -13.66 7.12
CA GLY A 23 -17.10 -14.71 6.51
C GLY A 23 -16.31 -15.88 5.89
N LEU A 24 -16.02 -16.88 6.72
CA LEU A 24 -16.21 -18.31 6.40
C LEU A 24 -16.12 -19.11 7.70
N ALA A 25 -17.13 -19.92 7.97
CA ALA A 25 -16.97 -21.14 8.75
C ALA A 25 -16.46 -22.26 7.81
N ALA A 26 -16.03 -23.39 8.36
CA ALA A 26 -15.79 -24.60 7.59
C ALA A 26 -17.03 -25.52 7.66
N PRO A 27 -17.31 -26.33 6.63
CA PRO A 27 -18.21 -27.46 6.77
C PRO A 27 -17.55 -28.59 7.58
N ASP A 28 -18.39 -29.50 8.04
CA ASP A 28 -18.09 -30.89 8.38
C ASP A 28 -17.92 -31.74 7.09
N GLY A 29 -17.62 -33.03 7.13
CA GLY A 29 -17.27 -33.89 8.25
C GLY A 29 -16.68 -35.22 7.75
N SER A 30 -16.04 -35.97 8.64
CA SER A 30 -15.72 -37.38 8.42
C SER A 30 -15.43 -38.03 9.77
N GLU A 31 -16.02 -39.19 10.00
CA GLU A 31 -15.78 -40.01 11.18
C GLU A 31 -14.48 -40.81 11.02
N TYR A 32 -13.79 -41.09 12.14
CA TYR A 32 -13.14 -42.38 12.36
C TYR A 32 -13.01 -42.61 13.87
N ARG A 33 -13.47 -43.77 14.37
CA ARG A 33 -13.32 -44.20 15.77
C ARG A 33 -12.08 -45.09 15.91
N ALA A 34 -11.26 -44.87 16.94
CA ALA A 34 -10.48 -45.92 17.64
C ALA A 34 -9.72 -45.35 18.86
N GLY A 35 -9.39 -46.20 19.83
CA GLY A 35 -8.22 -46.04 20.71
C GLY A 35 -8.39 -45.24 22.01
N VAL A 36 -8.71 -45.93 23.11
CA VAL A 36 -8.54 -45.42 24.49
C VAL A 36 -7.24 -45.99 25.08
N VAL A 37 -6.38 -45.12 25.63
CA VAL A 37 -5.37 -45.48 26.67
C VAL A 37 -5.24 -44.28 27.63
N MET A 38 -5.05 -44.53 28.93
CA MET A 38 -4.90 -43.49 29.97
C MET A 38 -3.44 -43.08 30.21
N GLY A 39 -3.23 -41.84 30.70
CA GLY A 39 -1.96 -41.34 31.24
C GLY A 39 -2.22 -40.35 32.39
N ARG A 40 -1.48 -40.46 33.50
CA ARG A 40 -1.78 -39.80 34.78
C ARG A 40 -1.13 -38.42 34.97
N SER A 41 -1.70 -37.69 35.94
CA SER A 41 -1.27 -36.52 36.74
C SER A 41 0.20 -36.58 37.27
N PRO A 42 0.80 -35.56 37.97
CA PRO A 42 0.11 -34.49 38.73
C PRO A 42 0.73 -33.07 38.85
N LEU A 43 -0.16 -32.15 39.30
CA LEU A 43 -0.04 -31.06 40.32
C LEU A 43 1.31 -30.38 40.64
N VAL A 44 1.23 -29.05 40.77
CA VAL A 44 1.64 -28.26 41.96
C VAL A 44 0.55 -27.20 42.23
N SER A 45 0.31 -26.80 43.49
CA SER A 45 -0.69 -25.79 43.87
C SER A 45 -0.25 -24.89 45.02
N CYS A 46 -0.84 -23.68 45.09
CA CYS A 46 -1.03 -22.79 46.25
C CYS A 46 -2.07 -21.72 45.81
N VAL A 47 -2.94 -21.08 46.60
CA VAL A 47 -3.66 -21.26 47.89
C VAL A 47 -4.55 -19.98 48.01
N LEU A 48 -5.62 -19.97 48.83
CA LEU A 48 -6.64 -18.88 48.94
C LEU A 48 -6.30 -17.91 50.14
N PRO A 49 -7.12 -16.93 50.62
CA PRO A 49 -8.60 -16.73 50.72
C PRO A 49 -9.14 -15.59 49.81
N SER A 50 -10.44 -15.33 49.52
CA SER A 50 -11.80 -15.73 49.96
C SER A 50 -12.55 -14.86 51.00
N ASP A 51 -13.67 -14.24 50.58
CA ASP A 51 -14.90 -13.89 51.36
C ASP A 51 -15.98 -13.35 50.36
N ALA A 52 -17.25 -13.82 50.34
CA ALA A 52 -18.41 -13.53 51.22
C ALA A 52 -19.07 -12.14 50.94
N LYS A 53 -20.40 -11.91 50.82
CA LYS A 53 -21.69 -12.67 50.88
C LYS A 53 -22.74 -11.90 50.03
N SER A 54 -23.53 -12.51 49.13
CA SER A 54 -24.93 -13.01 49.27
C SER A 54 -26.02 -12.05 49.83
N GLY A 55 -27.11 -11.81 49.08
CA GLY A 55 -28.36 -11.14 49.52
C GLY A 55 -29.39 -11.02 48.38
N ASN A 56 -30.71 -11.11 48.65
CA ASN A 56 -31.79 -11.25 47.64
C ASN A 56 -33.10 -10.53 48.08
N LEU A 57 -34.20 -10.67 47.31
CA LEU A 57 -35.59 -10.15 47.48
C LEU A 57 -35.83 -8.73 46.88
N GLU A 58 -36.94 -8.35 46.20
CA GLU A 58 -38.40 -8.67 46.26
C GLU A 58 -39.15 -7.93 47.40
N SER A 59 -40.36 -7.36 47.24
CA SER A 59 -41.23 -7.09 46.05
C SER A 59 -42.44 -6.18 46.39
N GLY A 60 -43.00 -5.43 45.41
CA GLY A 60 -44.35 -4.80 45.48
C GLY A 60 -44.50 -3.54 46.36
N MET A 61 -45.67 -2.87 46.46
CA MET A 61 -46.79 -2.64 45.50
C MET A 61 -47.72 -1.51 46.05
N SER A 62 -48.72 -1.02 45.27
CA SER A 62 -49.87 -0.15 45.66
C SER A 62 -49.58 1.29 46.18
N ASP A 63 -50.51 2.27 46.14
CA ASP A 63 -51.65 2.59 45.23
C ASP A 63 -52.18 4.03 45.54
N GLN A 64 -53.09 4.58 44.71
CA GLN A 64 -53.96 5.77 44.90
C GLN A 64 -53.26 7.16 45.01
N SER A 65 -53.72 8.33 44.50
CA SER A 65 -55.01 9.02 44.18
C SER A 65 -55.11 10.31 45.06
N ASP A 66 -55.82 11.41 44.79
CA ASP A 66 -56.79 11.85 43.75
C ASP A 66 -56.73 13.40 43.57
N ASP A 67 -57.53 13.96 42.63
CA ASP A 67 -58.11 15.34 42.61
C ASP A 67 -57.20 16.60 42.54
N ALA A 68 -57.62 17.85 42.18
CA ALA A 68 -58.70 18.47 41.35
C ALA A 68 -58.45 20.04 41.33
N VAL A 69 -59.15 21.02 40.70
CA VAL A 69 -60.21 21.16 39.66
C VAL A 69 -60.26 22.63 39.13
N THR A 70 -60.52 22.89 37.82
CA THR A 70 -60.97 24.19 37.18
C THR A 70 -60.15 25.49 37.34
N ASP A 71 -60.18 26.55 36.50
CA ASP A 71 -60.52 26.82 35.06
C ASP A 71 -59.67 28.07 34.62
N ALA A 72 -59.88 28.98 33.65
CA ALA A 72 -60.83 29.35 32.56
C ALA A 72 -60.09 30.38 31.64
N ALA A 73 -60.53 30.86 30.46
CA ALA A 73 -61.43 30.40 29.39
C ALA A 73 -61.26 31.38 28.18
N GLY A 74 -61.76 31.07 26.96
CA GLY A 74 -61.83 32.02 25.83
C GLY A 74 -61.47 31.48 24.43
N GLY A 75 -62.21 31.86 23.39
CA GLY A 75 -62.03 31.49 21.96
C GLY A 75 -62.77 32.47 21.02
N PRO A 76 -63.09 32.15 19.74
CA PRO A 76 -63.00 30.84 19.08
C PRO A 76 -62.53 30.81 17.58
N ALA A 77 -62.41 29.58 17.02
CA ALA A 77 -62.58 29.18 15.60
C ALA A 77 -61.56 29.63 14.52
N PRO A 78 -61.51 28.98 13.32
CA PRO A 78 -62.21 27.76 12.86
C PRO A 78 -61.28 26.54 12.59
N ALA A 79 -61.87 25.39 12.21
CA ALA A 79 -61.17 24.12 11.90
C ALA A 79 -61.10 23.85 10.37
N PRO A 80 -60.41 22.79 9.87
CA PRO A 80 -61.05 21.45 9.89
C PRO A 80 -60.13 20.20 10.01
N ASP A 81 -60.82 19.07 10.20
CA ASP A 81 -60.48 17.68 9.82
C ASP A 81 -59.46 16.85 10.65
N SER A 82 -59.54 15.52 10.49
CA SER A 82 -59.52 14.59 11.61
C SER A 82 -58.86 13.24 11.27
N ARG A 83 -57.83 12.83 12.02
CA ARG A 83 -57.30 11.45 12.08
C ARG A 83 -56.79 11.13 13.49
N PRO A 84 -56.96 9.89 13.99
CA PRO A 84 -56.72 9.55 15.38
C PRO A 84 -55.23 9.57 15.77
N ALA A 85 -54.97 9.87 17.05
CA ALA A 85 -53.64 10.08 17.58
C ALA A 85 -52.84 8.77 17.75
N ARG A 86 -51.51 8.88 17.62
CA ARG A 86 -50.57 7.88 18.14
C ARG A 86 -50.26 8.18 19.62
N PRO A 87 -50.14 7.17 20.49
CA PRO A 87 -49.76 7.40 21.88
C PRO A 87 -48.37 8.03 22.00
N LYS A 88 -48.24 9.03 22.86
CA LYS A 88 -46.96 9.64 23.24
C LYS A 88 -46.25 8.72 24.24
N ILE A 89 -44.96 8.44 24.02
CA ILE A 89 -44.06 8.00 25.08
C ILE A 89 -43.20 9.21 25.48
N LEU A 90 -43.01 9.40 26.79
CA LEU A 90 -42.36 10.57 27.36
C LEU A 90 -40.88 10.69 26.90
N GLY A 91 -40.45 11.91 26.62
CA GLY A 91 -39.14 12.16 26.02
C GLY A 91 -38.04 12.46 27.05
N VAL A 92 -37.05 11.57 27.17
CA VAL A 92 -35.76 11.92 27.79
C VAL A 92 -34.94 12.74 26.78
N ARG A 93 -34.84 14.06 27.00
CA ARG A 93 -33.93 14.95 26.23
C ARG A 93 -32.46 14.72 26.65
N ALA A 94 -31.88 13.59 26.27
CA ALA A 94 -30.42 13.40 26.32
C ALA A 94 -29.75 14.37 25.32
N GLY A 95 -28.82 15.20 25.81
CA GLY A 95 -28.25 16.32 25.05
C GLY A 95 -27.50 15.91 23.78
N GLN A 96 -27.76 16.60 22.66
CA GLN A 96 -27.07 16.34 21.39
C GLN A 96 -25.64 16.92 21.39
N SER A 97 -24.63 16.08 21.60
CA SER A 97 -23.24 16.40 21.25
C SER A 97 -22.47 15.15 20.79
N GLY A 98 -21.40 15.36 20.00
CA GLY A 98 -20.43 14.31 19.66
C GLY A 98 -20.77 13.42 18.45
N LEU A 99 -19.99 13.57 17.37
CA LEU A 99 -19.67 12.63 16.26
C LEU A 99 -20.78 11.88 15.47
N GLY A 100 -21.95 11.55 16.02
CA GLY A 100 -22.93 10.62 15.42
C GLY A 100 -23.50 11.02 14.05
N ARG A 101 -23.36 12.29 13.66
CA ARG A 101 -23.75 12.85 12.35
C ARG A 101 -22.73 12.62 11.24
N PHE A 102 -21.47 12.30 11.57
CA PHE A 102 -20.33 12.41 10.64
C PHE A 102 -19.82 11.09 10.03
N VAL A 103 -20.23 9.93 10.56
CA VAL A 103 -19.71 8.60 10.14
C VAL A 103 -20.83 7.60 9.81
N ARG A 104 -22.03 8.08 9.45
CA ARG A 104 -23.08 7.20 8.91
C ARG A 104 -22.78 6.85 7.44
N PRO A 105 -22.87 5.58 7.02
CA PRO A 105 -22.79 5.23 5.61
C PRO A 105 -23.96 5.89 4.86
N VAL A 106 -23.70 6.35 3.63
CA VAL A 106 -24.75 6.94 2.79
C VAL A 106 -25.67 5.82 2.30
N ASP A 107 -26.95 5.93 2.67
CA ASP A 107 -28.04 5.10 2.17
C ASP A 107 -28.57 5.73 0.88
N TYR A 108 -28.15 5.19 -0.27
CA TYR A 108 -28.65 5.60 -1.59
C TYR A 108 -29.95 4.87 -1.95
N ALA A 109 -30.18 3.69 -1.39
CA ALA A 109 -31.41 2.93 -1.59
C ALA A 109 -32.66 3.70 -1.15
N ARG A 110 -32.59 4.42 -0.02
CA ARG A 110 -33.64 5.31 0.49
C ARG A 110 -33.65 6.72 -0.13
N SER A 111 -32.96 6.95 -1.26
CA SER A 111 -32.85 8.29 -1.87
C SER A 111 -32.70 8.23 -3.40
N ARG A 112 -33.40 7.28 -4.05
CA ARG A 112 -33.40 7.08 -5.50
C ARG A 112 -33.77 8.36 -6.29
N ASP A 113 -34.65 9.19 -5.75
CA ASP A 113 -35.23 10.35 -6.45
C ASP A 113 -34.50 11.67 -6.18
N ARG A 114 -33.53 11.72 -5.24
CA ARG A 114 -32.85 12.96 -4.83
C ARG A 114 -31.37 12.75 -4.53
N TYR A 115 -30.51 13.39 -5.32
CA TYR A 115 -29.06 13.42 -5.08
C TYR A 115 -28.72 13.97 -3.68
N ARG A 116 -27.92 13.21 -2.92
CA ARG A 116 -27.30 13.66 -1.67
C ARG A 116 -25.77 13.72 -1.84
N PRO A 117 -25.12 14.86 -1.51
CA PRO A 117 -23.66 14.94 -1.50
C PRO A 117 -23.10 14.06 -0.36
N PRO A 118 -21.89 13.49 -0.52
CA PRO A 118 -21.27 12.70 0.54
C PRO A 118 -20.86 13.58 1.73
N PRO A 119 -20.66 13.00 2.93
CA PRO A 119 -20.24 13.73 4.14
C PRO A 119 -19.00 14.60 3.90
N ASP A 120 -18.93 15.76 4.54
CA ASP A 120 -17.96 16.81 4.20
C ASP A 120 -16.50 16.37 4.37
N LEU A 121 -16.20 15.50 5.35
CA LEU A 121 -14.88 14.88 5.49
C LEU A 121 -14.53 13.97 4.31
N TYR A 122 -15.47 13.17 3.80
CA TYR A 122 -15.27 12.34 2.62
C TYR A 122 -15.10 13.21 1.36
N ARG A 123 -15.88 14.29 1.26
CA ARG A 123 -15.77 15.29 0.17
C ARG A 123 -14.39 15.97 0.19
N TRP A 124 -13.91 16.38 1.38
CA TRP A 124 -12.58 16.95 1.58
C TRP A 124 -11.45 15.98 1.20
N LEU A 125 -11.52 14.73 1.68
CA LEU A 125 -10.56 13.67 1.33
C LEU A 125 -10.54 13.41 -0.19
N ASN A 126 -11.69 13.28 -0.85
CA ASN A 126 -11.79 13.02 -2.30
C ASN A 126 -11.44 14.22 -3.18
N HIS A 127 -11.38 15.45 -2.65
CA HIS A 127 -10.91 16.62 -3.40
C HIS A 127 -9.43 16.95 -3.16
N ARG A 128 -8.90 16.73 -1.94
CA ARG A 128 -7.51 17.08 -1.58
C ARG A 128 -6.51 15.93 -1.71
N LEU A 129 -6.88 14.70 -1.34
CA LEU A 129 -5.96 13.56 -1.32
C LEU A 129 -6.29 12.52 -2.39
N GLY A 130 -7.57 12.22 -2.62
CA GLY A 130 -8.03 11.24 -3.61
C GLY A 130 -7.42 11.39 -5.02
N PRO A 131 -7.39 12.59 -5.62
CA PRO A 131 -6.85 12.77 -6.97
C PRO A 131 -5.34 12.54 -7.02
N ALA A 132 -4.60 13.03 -6.03
CA ALA A 132 -3.14 12.88 -5.94
C ALA A 132 -2.71 11.44 -5.64
N ALA A 133 -3.40 10.75 -4.71
CA ALA A 133 -3.15 9.33 -4.44
C ALA A 133 -3.48 8.45 -5.66
N THR A 134 -4.48 8.84 -6.46
CA THR A 134 -4.86 8.12 -7.69
C THR A 134 -3.88 8.36 -8.83
N SER A 135 -3.45 9.61 -9.06
CA SER A 135 -2.43 9.94 -10.08
C SER A 135 -1.05 9.37 -9.75
N LEU A 136 -0.68 9.32 -8.46
CA LEU A 136 0.53 8.65 -7.98
C LEU A 136 0.39 7.12 -7.88
N GLY A 137 -0.77 6.55 -8.21
CA GLY A 137 -0.97 5.11 -8.28
C GLY A 137 -1.01 4.36 -6.96
N LEU A 138 -1.27 5.06 -5.85
CA LEU A 138 -1.39 4.54 -4.49
C LEU A 138 -2.81 4.06 -4.16
N SER A 139 -3.81 4.48 -4.93
CA SER A 139 -5.18 3.96 -4.88
C SER A 139 -5.28 2.50 -5.34
N PRO A 140 -6.29 1.72 -4.89
CA PRO A 140 -6.58 0.39 -5.43
C PRO A 140 -6.80 0.41 -6.95
N ARG A 141 -6.45 -0.69 -7.65
CA ARG A 141 -6.38 -0.76 -9.13
C ARG A 141 -7.64 -0.31 -9.88
N ASP A 142 -8.82 -0.45 -9.27
CA ASP A 142 -10.11 -0.14 -9.89
C ASP A 142 -10.76 1.14 -9.34
N VAL A 143 -9.99 1.97 -8.62
CA VAL A 143 -10.41 3.33 -8.27
C VAL A 143 -9.90 4.29 -9.35
N ILE A 144 -10.82 5.01 -9.97
CA ILE A 144 -10.55 5.96 -11.06
C ILE A 144 -11.11 7.34 -10.73
N ALA A 145 -10.50 8.39 -11.29
CA ALA A 145 -11.00 9.75 -11.29
C ALA A 145 -11.59 10.06 -12.67
N LEU A 146 -12.92 10.13 -12.76
CA LEU A 146 -13.62 10.62 -13.94
C LEU A 146 -13.46 12.14 -14.04
N GLU A 147 -13.05 12.64 -15.19
CA GLU A 147 -12.95 14.07 -15.53
C GLU A 147 -13.90 14.34 -16.71
N VAL A 148 -14.86 15.26 -16.53
CA VAL A 148 -15.87 15.61 -17.54
C VAL A 148 -16.19 17.11 -17.49
N PRO A 149 -16.38 17.81 -18.63
CA PRO A 149 -16.84 19.20 -18.63
C PRO A 149 -18.16 19.38 -17.85
N GLY A 150 -18.26 20.43 -17.03
CA GLY A 150 -19.50 20.75 -16.32
C GLY A 150 -20.53 21.34 -17.28
N ARG A 151 -21.66 20.67 -17.53
CA ARG A 151 -22.65 21.01 -18.59
C ARG A 151 -23.23 22.44 -18.57
N ARG A 152 -23.12 23.15 -17.45
CA ARG A 152 -23.55 24.56 -17.28
C ARG A 152 -22.40 25.57 -17.18
N SER A 153 -21.14 25.11 -17.11
CA SER A 153 -20.00 25.95 -16.73
C SER A 153 -18.74 25.74 -17.56
N GLY A 154 -18.67 24.73 -18.43
CA GLY A 154 -17.45 24.30 -19.13
C GLY A 154 -16.40 23.63 -18.22
N VAL A 155 -16.07 24.27 -17.09
CA VAL A 155 -15.08 23.83 -16.08
C VAL A 155 -15.13 22.33 -15.83
N ILE A 156 -13.99 21.67 -16.03
CA ILE A 156 -13.80 20.23 -15.82
C ILE A 156 -14.12 19.85 -14.37
N ARG A 157 -15.07 18.93 -14.19
CA ARG A 157 -15.45 18.36 -12.90
C ARG A 157 -14.76 17.00 -12.75
N ARG A 158 -14.07 16.80 -11.62
CA ARG A 158 -13.38 15.54 -11.29
C ARG A 158 -14.10 14.79 -10.17
N THR A 159 -14.47 13.53 -10.42
CA THR A 159 -15.20 12.65 -9.50
C THR A 159 -14.46 11.32 -9.35
N VAL A 160 -14.09 10.95 -8.12
CA VAL A 160 -13.50 9.63 -7.84
C VAL A 160 -14.59 8.58 -7.70
N MET A 161 -14.47 7.47 -8.43
CA MET A 161 -15.44 6.37 -8.49
C MET A 161 -14.74 5.00 -8.63
N VAL A 162 -15.51 3.93 -8.46
CA VAL A 162 -15.02 2.55 -8.57
C VAL A 162 -15.49 1.92 -9.87
N ARG A 163 -14.55 1.34 -10.61
CA ARG A 163 -14.78 0.57 -11.84
C ARG A 163 -15.18 -0.86 -11.50
N ALA A 164 -16.16 -1.40 -12.22
CA ALA A 164 -16.47 -2.83 -12.25
C ALA A 164 -15.83 -3.49 -13.47
N VAL A 165 -15.63 -4.81 -13.38
CA VAL A 165 -15.22 -5.65 -14.51
C VAL A 165 -16.27 -6.75 -14.64
N CYS A 166 -16.90 -6.85 -15.81
CA CYS A 166 -17.87 -7.89 -16.15
C CYS A 166 -17.45 -8.45 -17.51
N ASP A 167 -17.30 -9.77 -17.63
CA ASP A 167 -17.00 -10.44 -18.91
C ASP A 167 -15.76 -9.89 -19.66
N GLY A 168 -14.77 -9.44 -18.88
CA GLY A 168 -13.53 -8.79 -19.35
C GLY A 168 -13.65 -7.27 -19.53
N GLU A 169 -14.84 -6.78 -19.86
CA GLU A 169 -15.14 -5.38 -20.14
C GLU A 169 -15.16 -4.49 -18.89
N HIS A 170 -15.04 -3.18 -19.08
CA HIS A 170 -14.90 -2.18 -18.02
C HIS A 170 -16.12 -1.28 -17.89
N TYR A 171 -16.62 -1.11 -16.66
CA TYR A 171 -17.85 -0.36 -16.40
C TYR A 171 -17.76 0.58 -15.20
N VAL A 172 -18.65 1.58 -15.13
CA VAL A 172 -18.93 2.41 -13.95
C VAL A 172 -20.42 2.38 -13.62
N VAL A 173 -20.76 2.42 -12.33
CA VAL A 173 -22.14 2.34 -11.81
C VAL A 173 -22.48 3.59 -11.02
N ALA A 174 -23.55 4.28 -11.40
CA ALA A 174 -24.03 5.49 -10.74
C ALA A 174 -24.83 5.17 -9.48
N LEU A 175 -24.14 4.92 -8.35
CA LEU A 175 -24.76 4.62 -7.05
C LEU A 175 -25.76 5.69 -6.56
N ALA A 176 -25.64 6.93 -7.04
CA ALA A 176 -26.50 8.06 -6.70
C ALA A 176 -27.48 8.43 -7.83
N GLY A 177 -27.80 7.47 -8.70
CA GLY A 177 -28.72 7.63 -9.82
C GLY A 177 -28.34 8.77 -10.77
N GLU A 178 -29.34 9.58 -11.11
CA GLU A 178 -29.30 10.77 -11.98
C GLU A 178 -28.52 11.97 -11.38
N SER A 179 -27.28 11.68 -11.00
CA SER A 179 -26.32 12.60 -10.39
C SER A 179 -25.64 13.51 -11.42
N ASP A 180 -25.05 14.62 -10.94
CA ASP A 180 -24.48 15.65 -11.84
C ASP A 180 -23.41 15.14 -12.81
N TRP A 181 -22.63 14.11 -12.44
CA TRP A 181 -21.64 13.55 -13.35
C TRP A 181 -22.29 12.77 -14.50
N VAL A 182 -23.35 12.00 -14.25
CA VAL A 182 -24.13 11.29 -15.28
C VAL A 182 -24.69 12.30 -16.30
N ARG A 183 -25.30 13.38 -15.78
CA ARG A 183 -25.85 14.47 -16.60
C ARG A 183 -24.78 15.22 -17.39
N ASN A 184 -23.58 15.38 -16.84
CA ASN A 184 -22.45 15.97 -17.56
C ASN A 184 -21.90 15.03 -18.65
N VAL A 185 -21.83 13.72 -18.39
CA VAL A 185 -21.38 12.71 -19.35
C VAL A 185 -22.32 12.63 -20.55
N ARG A 186 -23.64 12.57 -20.34
CA ARG A 186 -24.61 12.62 -21.45
C ARG A 186 -24.51 13.93 -22.25
N ALA A 187 -24.39 15.07 -21.57
CA ALA A 187 -24.21 16.38 -22.22
C ALA A 187 -22.89 16.50 -23.01
N ALA A 188 -21.86 15.73 -22.66
CA ALA A 188 -20.59 15.64 -23.38
C ALA A 188 -20.58 14.55 -24.48
N GLY A 189 -21.73 14.00 -24.88
CA GLY A 189 -21.81 12.91 -25.87
C GLY A 189 -21.15 11.60 -25.41
N GLY A 190 -20.96 11.43 -24.10
CA GLY A 190 -20.16 10.38 -23.48
C GLY A 190 -18.67 10.69 -23.36
N GLN A 191 -18.14 11.78 -23.92
CA GLN A 191 -16.70 12.07 -23.92
C GLN A 191 -16.17 12.48 -22.53
N VAL A 192 -15.11 11.83 -22.08
CA VAL A 192 -14.51 12.01 -20.74
C VAL A 192 -13.00 11.79 -20.75
N VAL A 193 -12.34 12.14 -19.65
CA VAL A 193 -10.99 11.67 -19.32
C VAL A 193 -11.04 10.79 -18.06
N ILE A 194 -10.41 9.62 -18.12
CA ILE A 194 -10.28 8.67 -17.01
C ILE A 194 -8.86 8.80 -16.43
N GLY A 195 -8.76 9.28 -15.20
CA GLY A 195 -7.51 9.36 -14.43
C GLY A 195 -7.31 8.15 -13.52
N GLY A 196 -6.20 7.43 -13.73
CA GLY A 196 -5.60 6.50 -12.77
C GLY A 196 -4.13 6.86 -12.60
N ARG A 197 -3.24 5.84 -12.61
CA ARG A 197 -1.78 6.02 -12.83
C ARG A 197 -1.44 6.76 -14.14
N LEU A 198 -2.39 6.80 -15.07
CA LEU A 198 -2.33 7.50 -16.35
C LEU A 198 -3.66 8.26 -16.53
N ARG A 199 -3.66 9.41 -17.20
CA ARG A 199 -4.88 10.06 -17.71
C ARG A 199 -5.11 9.59 -19.14
N ARG A 200 -6.32 9.12 -19.44
CA ARG A 200 -6.72 8.58 -20.75
C ARG A 200 -8.00 9.26 -21.23
N ALA A 201 -8.10 9.64 -22.50
CA ALA A 201 -9.39 9.95 -23.09
C ALA A 201 -10.26 8.68 -23.18
N ALA A 202 -11.58 8.82 -23.03
CA ALA A 202 -12.54 7.73 -23.17
C ALA A 202 -13.92 8.26 -23.58
N ARG A 203 -14.75 7.35 -24.09
CA ARG A 203 -16.20 7.49 -24.16
C ARG A 203 -16.83 6.62 -23.08
N LEU A 204 -17.88 7.12 -22.45
CA LEU A 204 -18.80 6.35 -21.62
C LEU A 204 -20.07 6.06 -22.42
N ALA A 205 -20.22 4.82 -22.87
CA ALA A 205 -21.42 4.35 -23.56
C ALA A 205 -22.42 3.83 -22.53
N GLU A 206 -23.67 4.31 -22.54
CA GLU A 206 -24.68 3.91 -21.57
C GLU A 206 -25.22 2.51 -21.86
N VAL A 207 -25.32 1.68 -20.83
CA VAL A 207 -25.75 0.28 -20.94
C VAL A 207 -27.29 0.21 -20.86
N PRO A 208 -27.97 -0.47 -21.80
CA PRO A 208 -29.43 -0.68 -21.73
C PRO A 208 -29.85 -1.37 -20.44
N PRO A 209 -31.01 -1.02 -19.83
CA PRO A 209 -31.44 -1.57 -18.54
C PRO A 209 -31.41 -3.09 -18.43
N GLN A 210 -31.75 -3.80 -19.51
CA GLN A 210 -31.78 -5.26 -19.63
C GLN A 210 -30.39 -5.91 -19.43
N GLN A 211 -29.31 -5.14 -19.57
CA GLN A 211 -27.92 -5.59 -19.48
C GLN A 211 -27.22 -5.11 -18.18
N ARG A 212 -27.90 -4.32 -17.32
CA ARG A 212 -27.27 -3.71 -16.14
C ARG A 212 -27.09 -4.66 -14.96
N ALA A 213 -27.98 -5.65 -14.77
CA ALA A 213 -27.94 -6.51 -13.59
C ALA A 213 -26.64 -7.34 -13.42
N PRO A 214 -26.07 -7.98 -14.46
CA PRO A 214 -24.76 -8.62 -14.38
C PRO A 214 -23.66 -7.66 -13.92
N VAL A 215 -23.62 -6.44 -14.47
CA VAL A 215 -22.61 -5.43 -14.15
C VAL A 215 -22.74 -4.93 -12.69
N ILE A 216 -23.96 -4.74 -12.19
CA ILE A 216 -24.21 -4.37 -10.79
C ILE A 216 -23.83 -5.52 -9.84
N ARG A 217 -24.10 -6.76 -10.21
CA ARG A 217 -23.65 -7.95 -9.46
C ARG A 217 -22.12 -8.05 -9.43
N ALA A 218 -21.45 -7.82 -10.55
CA ALA A 218 -20.00 -7.75 -10.65
C ALA A 218 -19.42 -6.58 -9.81
N TYR A 219 -20.08 -5.42 -9.79
CA TYR A 219 -19.71 -4.30 -8.92
C TYR A 219 -19.76 -4.69 -7.43
N LEU A 220 -20.78 -5.42 -6.99
CA LEU A 220 -20.86 -5.90 -5.61
C LEU A 220 -19.73 -6.89 -5.26
N LEU A 221 -19.45 -7.84 -6.16
CA LEU A 221 -18.46 -8.92 -5.99
C LEU A 221 -16.99 -8.52 -6.30
N ARG A 222 -16.76 -7.27 -6.71
CA ARG A 222 -15.45 -6.72 -7.08
C ARG A 222 -14.32 -7.06 -6.09
N TRP A 223 -13.10 -7.21 -6.61
CA TRP A 223 -11.91 -7.65 -5.86
C TRP A 223 -12.02 -9.06 -5.25
N GLY A 224 -12.82 -9.95 -5.85
CA GLY A 224 -12.96 -11.33 -5.39
C GLY A 224 -13.73 -11.45 -4.06
N ARG A 225 -14.66 -10.53 -3.81
CA ARG A 225 -15.56 -10.61 -2.65
C ARG A 225 -16.54 -11.76 -2.85
N ARG A 226 -16.79 -12.52 -1.80
CA ARG A 226 -17.81 -13.58 -1.80
C ARG A 226 -19.22 -12.99 -1.67
N ALA A 227 -20.17 -13.59 -2.37
CA ALA A 227 -21.59 -13.50 -2.04
C ALA A 227 -21.83 -13.89 -0.56
N GLY A 228 -22.95 -13.46 0.02
CA GLY A 228 -23.33 -13.67 1.42
C GLY A 228 -22.46 -12.98 2.47
N SER A 229 -21.27 -12.46 2.08
CA SER A 229 -20.37 -11.80 3.01
C SER A 229 -20.99 -10.53 3.56
N ARG A 230 -20.80 -10.26 4.87
CA ARG A 230 -21.33 -9.04 5.55
C ARG A 230 -20.92 -7.72 4.88
N ALA A 231 -19.90 -7.75 4.03
CA ALA A 231 -19.47 -6.64 3.18
C ALA A 231 -20.45 -6.40 2.02
N VAL A 232 -20.65 -7.43 1.19
CA VAL A 232 -21.56 -7.42 0.05
C VAL A 232 -22.99 -7.21 0.52
N ALA A 233 -23.43 -7.96 1.53
CA ALA A 233 -24.76 -7.84 2.15
C ALA A 233 -25.02 -6.50 2.86
N ARG A 234 -24.02 -5.64 3.00
CA ARG A 234 -24.21 -4.24 3.42
C ARG A 234 -24.27 -3.30 2.22
N GLU A 235 -23.34 -3.42 1.27
CA GLU A 235 -23.34 -2.56 0.08
C GLU A 235 -24.58 -2.79 -0.81
N ALA A 236 -25.06 -4.04 -0.94
CA ALA A 236 -26.32 -4.38 -1.61
C ALA A 236 -27.53 -3.61 -1.04
N ARG A 237 -27.73 -3.69 0.28
CA ARG A 237 -28.84 -3.01 0.97
C ARG A 237 -28.71 -1.49 0.99
N TYR A 238 -27.53 -0.94 1.29
CA TYR A 238 -27.37 0.52 1.42
C TYR A 238 -27.19 1.26 0.08
N TYR A 239 -26.70 0.61 -0.98
CA TYR A 239 -26.50 1.27 -2.27
C TYR A 239 -27.67 1.01 -3.23
N PHE A 240 -28.13 -0.25 -3.34
CA PHE A 240 -29.11 -0.67 -4.35
C PHE A 240 -30.50 -0.96 -3.78
N GLY A 241 -30.59 -1.28 -2.49
CA GLY A 241 -31.85 -1.60 -1.80
C GLY A 241 -32.28 -3.07 -1.93
N VAL A 242 -31.36 -3.93 -2.33
CA VAL A 242 -31.58 -5.37 -2.57
C VAL A 242 -30.98 -6.23 -1.44
N SER A 243 -31.33 -7.51 -1.42
CA SER A 243 -30.99 -8.50 -0.39
C SER A 243 -29.50 -8.79 -0.26
N ALA A 244 -29.15 -9.62 0.73
CA ALA A 244 -27.77 -9.99 1.03
C ALA A 244 -27.04 -10.72 -0.11
N ASP A 245 -27.82 -11.47 -0.91
CA ASP A 245 -27.36 -12.43 -1.92
C ASP A 245 -28.06 -12.20 -3.27
N ALA A 246 -28.44 -10.94 -3.52
CA ALA A 246 -29.39 -10.55 -4.55
C ALA A 246 -29.18 -11.24 -5.91
N SER A 247 -30.26 -11.89 -6.35
CA SER A 247 -30.30 -12.59 -7.63
C SER A 247 -30.21 -11.60 -8.80
N LEU A 248 -29.88 -12.08 -9.99
CA LEU A 248 -29.92 -11.21 -11.18
C LEU A 248 -31.32 -10.63 -11.41
N ALA A 249 -32.38 -11.37 -11.11
CA ALA A 249 -33.76 -10.89 -11.19
C ALA A 249 -34.08 -9.79 -10.13
N GLU A 250 -33.63 -9.95 -8.89
CA GLU A 250 -33.82 -8.92 -7.85
C GLU A 250 -33.06 -7.63 -8.19
N ILE A 251 -31.84 -7.76 -8.71
CA ILE A 251 -31.07 -6.62 -9.22
C ILE A 251 -31.75 -6.01 -10.46
N GLN A 252 -32.32 -6.83 -11.35
CA GLN A 252 -33.06 -6.36 -12.53
C GLN A 252 -34.28 -5.52 -12.14
N GLY A 253 -34.92 -5.79 -11.00
CA GLY A 253 -36.01 -4.98 -10.44
C GLY A 253 -35.61 -3.56 -9.98
N VAL A 254 -34.32 -3.18 -10.03
CA VAL A 254 -33.87 -1.84 -9.59
C VAL A 254 -32.98 -1.09 -10.60
N VAL A 255 -32.67 -1.66 -11.76
CA VAL A 255 -31.67 -1.15 -12.72
C VAL A 255 -31.94 0.25 -13.28
N GLU A 256 -33.19 0.70 -13.30
CA GLU A 256 -33.55 2.02 -13.83
C GLU A 256 -33.05 3.15 -12.93
N HIS A 257 -32.95 2.91 -11.62
CA HIS A 257 -32.44 3.89 -10.66
C HIS A 257 -30.91 4.01 -10.67
N TYR A 258 -30.19 3.13 -11.37
CA TYR A 258 -28.73 3.04 -11.34
C TYR A 258 -28.14 2.99 -12.76
N PRO A 259 -27.96 4.15 -13.42
CA PRO A 259 -27.27 4.24 -14.70
C PRO A 259 -25.90 3.55 -14.67
N VAL A 260 -25.61 2.76 -15.70
CA VAL A 260 -24.36 2.03 -15.88
C VAL A 260 -23.76 2.43 -17.23
N PHE A 261 -22.45 2.66 -17.26
CA PHE A 261 -21.73 3.00 -18.48
C PHE A 261 -20.54 2.06 -18.70
N ARG A 262 -20.36 1.59 -19.94
CA ARG A 262 -19.14 0.93 -20.41
C ARG A 262 -18.06 1.98 -20.69
N ILE A 263 -16.81 1.68 -20.36
CA ILE A 263 -15.65 2.55 -20.60
C ILE A 263 -14.95 2.13 -21.91
N GLU A 264 -15.08 2.96 -22.94
CA GLU A 264 -14.44 2.78 -24.25
C GLU A 264 -13.25 3.75 -24.34
N TYR A 265 -12.01 3.26 -24.21
CA TYR A 265 -10.85 4.17 -24.24
C TYR A 265 -10.64 4.76 -25.65
N ALA A 266 -10.60 6.09 -25.72
CA ALA A 266 -10.56 6.83 -26.98
C ALA A 266 -9.12 6.91 -27.48
N GLY A 267 -8.80 6.03 -28.43
CA GLY A 267 -7.43 5.82 -28.90
C GLY A 267 -6.64 4.92 -27.94
N GLU A 268 -6.25 3.76 -28.44
CA GLU A 268 -5.32 2.84 -27.78
C GLU A 268 -3.98 2.84 -28.54
N PRO A 269 -3.04 3.76 -28.20
CA PRO A 269 -1.62 3.45 -28.31
C PRO A 269 -1.37 2.33 -27.28
N GLY A 270 -1.56 1.10 -27.75
CA GLY A 270 -1.67 -0.13 -26.95
C GLY A 270 -2.33 -1.33 -27.65
N THR A 271 -3.35 -1.17 -28.51
CA THR A 271 -4.10 -2.32 -29.08
C THR A 271 -3.79 -2.68 -30.53
N ARG A 272 -3.45 -1.72 -31.39
CA ARG A 272 -2.99 -2.03 -32.76
C ARG A 272 -1.52 -2.45 -32.72
N PRO A 273 -1.16 -3.66 -33.17
CA PRO A 273 0.24 -4.04 -33.28
C PRO A 273 0.97 -3.13 -34.27
N GLN A 274 2.14 -2.63 -33.88
CA GLN A 274 3.01 -1.88 -34.77
C GLN A 274 3.91 -2.85 -35.53
N GLU A 275 3.82 -2.88 -36.86
CA GLU A 275 4.83 -3.54 -37.69
C GLU A 275 6.18 -2.83 -37.52
N ILE A 276 7.23 -3.58 -37.19
CA ILE A 276 8.59 -3.07 -36.95
C ILE A 276 9.61 -3.58 -37.96
N ALA A 277 9.25 -4.66 -38.67
CA ALA A 277 9.92 -5.25 -39.82
C ALA A 277 8.88 -6.12 -40.57
N PRO A 278 9.09 -6.50 -41.84
CA PRO A 278 8.11 -7.25 -42.62
C PRO A 278 7.61 -8.53 -41.92
N GLY A 279 6.31 -8.58 -41.60
CA GLY A 279 5.68 -9.68 -40.89
C GLY A 279 5.99 -9.76 -39.39
N VAL A 280 6.62 -8.76 -38.78
CA VAL A 280 6.98 -8.73 -37.35
C VAL A 280 6.28 -7.56 -36.66
N TYR A 281 5.31 -7.88 -35.80
CA TYR A 281 4.43 -6.91 -35.16
C TYR A 281 4.66 -6.84 -33.65
N ARG A 282 4.95 -5.65 -33.11
CA ARG A 282 5.03 -5.37 -31.67
C ARG A 282 3.67 -4.96 -31.11
N LEU A 283 3.25 -5.58 -30.02
CA LEU A 283 2.15 -5.14 -29.17
C LEU A 283 2.68 -4.48 -27.89
N GLU A 284 2.22 -3.26 -27.59
CA GLU A 284 2.59 -2.48 -26.39
C GLU A 284 1.60 -2.79 -25.24
N THR A 285 2.00 -3.64 -24.29
CA THR A 285 1.04 -4.19 -23.30
C THR A 285 0.88 -3.35 -22.02
N GLY A 286 1.46 -2.14 -21.95
CA GLY A 286 1.38 -1.24 -20.80
C GLY A 286 2.22 0.02 -20.99
N ARG A 287 2.58 0.72 -19.91
CA ARG A 287 3.50 1.87 -19.94
C ARG A 287 4.43 1.93 -18.73
N GLY A 288 5.69 2.31 -18.94
CA GLY A 288 6.70 2.39 -17.89
C GLY A 288 7.02 1.03 -17.27
N LEU A 289 7.02 0.93 -15.93
CA LEU A 289 7.34 -0.33 -15.20
C LEU A 289 6.32 -1.47 -15.37
N SER A 290 5.41 -1.38 -16.35
CA SER A 290 4.56 -2.50 -16.77
C SER A 290 4.46 -2.60 -18.30
N GLU A 291 5.48 -2.12 -19.03
CA GLU A 291 5.58 -2.05 -20.49
C GLU A 291 6.48 -3.18 -21.03
N ALA A 292 6.02 -4.41 -20.88
CA ALA A 292 6.59 -5.53 -21.60
C ALA A 292 6.03 -5.56 -23.03
N ASN A 293 6.91 -5.76 -24.01
CA ASN A 293 6.52 -5.99 -25.39
C ASN A 293 6.11 -7.45 -25.60
N VAL A 294 5.22 -7.64 -26.55
CA VAL A 294 4.85 -8.96 -27.10
C VAL A 294 5.01 -8.88 -28.61
N TYR A 295 5.51 -9.95 -29.22
CA TYR A 295 5.74 -10.00 -30.66
C TYR A 295 4.88 -11.07 -31.32
N LEU A 296 4.22 -10.69 -32.40
CA LEU A 296 3.48 -11.59 -33.29
C LEU A 296 4.27 -11.65 -34.60
N VAL A 297 4.71 -12.84 -35.00
CA VAL A 297 5.59 -13.06 -36.16
C VAL A 297 4.87 -13.92 -37.19
N ARG A 298 4.67 -13.39 -38.40
CA ARG A 298 4.09 -14.12 -39.54
C ARG A 298 5.09 -15.16 -40.07
N SER A 299 4.59 -16.35 -40.39
CA SER A 299 5.37 -17.51 -40.82
C SER A 299 4.60 -18.24 -41.93
N GLY A 300 4.76 -17.75 -43.17
CA GLY A 300 3.92 -18.15 -44.30
C GLY A 300 2.42 -17.93 -44.00
N PRO A 301 1.57 -18.97 -44.07
CA PRO A 301 0.14 -18.88 -43.73
C PRO A 301 -0.11 -18.87 -42.21
N ALA A 302 0.89 -19.20 -41.39
CA ALA A 302 0.80 -19.25 -39.94
C ALA A 302 1.38 -17.99 -39.27
N TRP A 303 1.32 -17.95 -37.94
CA TRP A 303 2.05 -16.97 -37.13
C TRP A 303 2.49 -17.59 -35.80
N VAL A 304 3.44 -16.95 -35.11
CA VAL A 304 3.99 -17.39 -33.83
C VAL A 304 3.95 -16.24 -32.84
N LEU A 305 3.67 -16.55 -31.57
CA LEU A 305 3.68 -15.60 -30.46
C LEU A 305 5.01 -15.70 -29.72
N ILE A 306 5.66 -14.55 -29.47
CA ILE A 306 6.88 -14.46 -28.66
C ILE A 306 6.64 -13.50 -27.48
N ASP A 307 6.83 -14.03 -26.28
CA ASP A 307 6.43 -13.47 -24.99
C ASP A 307 4.91 -13.19 -24.86
N THR A 308 4.45 -13.06 -23.61
CA THR A 308 3.03 -13.04 -23.24
C THR A 308 2.65 -11.94 -22.23
N ALA A 309 3.57 -10.99 -22.01
CA ALA A 309 3.44 -9.88 -21.08
C ALA A 309 3.14 -10.27 -19.62
N TRP A 310 2.84 -9.26 -18.80
CA TRP A 310 2.26 -9.41 -17.46
C TRP A 310 0.96 -10.24 -17.47
N PRO A 311 0.49 -10.76 -16.31
CA PRO A 311 -0.76 -11.53 -16.23
C PRO A 311 -2.01 -10.71 -16.55
N HIS A 312 -3.05 -11.39 -17.04
CA HIS A 312 -4.31 -10.80 -17.50
C HIS A 312 -4.13 -9.89 -18.73
N ARG A 313 -3.26 -10.32 -19.65
CA ARG A 313 -3.05 -9.74 -20.98
C ARG A 313 -3.47 -10.67 -22.12
N GLY A 314 -3.90 -11.91 -21.84
CA GLY A 314 -4.28 -12.87 -22.88
C GLY A 314 -5.37 -12.33 -23.81
N GLN A 315 -6.45 -11.73 -23.28
CA GLN A 315 -7.48 -11.09 -24.10
C GLN A 315 -6.95 -9.96 -25.01
N LEU A 316 -6.00 -9.14 -24.52
CA LEU A 316 -5.37 -8.07 -25.32
C LEU A 316 -4.54 -8.65 -26.46
N ILE A 317 -3.74 -9.69 -26.17
CA ILE A 317 -2.88 -10.39 -27.14
C ILE A 317 -3.73 -11.14 -28.17
N ARG A 318 -4.83 -11.75 -27.74
CA ARG A 318 -5.83 -12.40 -28.61
C ARG A 318 -6.44 -11.40 -29.59
N SER A 319 -7.03 -10.29 -29.12
CA SER A 319 -7.66 -9.32 -30.02
C SER A 319 -6.66 -8.63 -30.95
N ALA A 320 -5.40 -8.45 -30.50
CA ALA A 320 -4.30 -8.02 -31.35
C ALA A 320 -4.00 -9.02 -32.48
N ALA A 321 -3.92 -10.33 -32.18
CA ALA A 321 -3.75 -11.37 -33.19
C ALA A 321 -4.94 -11.45 -34.15
N GLU A 322 -6.17 -11.41 -33.64
CA GLU A 322 -7.40 -11.41 -34.45
C GLU A 322 -7.45 -10.22 -35.42
N SER A 323 -6.87 -9.07 -35.04
CA SER A 323 -6.75 -7.89 -35.91
C SER A 323 -5.71 -7.99 -37.03
N LEU A 324 -4.77 -8.95 -36.97
CA LEU A 324 -3.69 -9.16 -37.96
C LEU A 324 -3.90 -10.40 -38.84
N PHE A 325 -4.54 -11.43 -38.29
CA PHE A 325 -4.63 -12.77 -38.88
C PHE A 325 -6.06 -13.36 -38.85
N GLY A 326 -7.08 -12.54 -38.55
CA GLY A 326 -8.50 -12.90 -38.60
C GLY A 326 -9.09 -13.42 -37.28
N THR A 327 -10.41 -13.28 -37.13
CA THR A 327 -11.17 -13.75 -35.97
C THR A 327 -10.96 -15.25 -35.71
N GLY A 328 -10.74 -15.64 -34.45
CA GLY A 328 -10.52 -17.06 -34.09
C GLY A 328 -9.15 -17.63 -34.48
N THR A 329 -8.23 -16.79 -34.98
CA THR A 329 -6.86 -17.22 -35.30
C THR A 329 -6.09 -17.77 -34.08
N ARG A 330 -5.18 -18.71 -34.35
CA ARG A 330 -4.27 -19.33 -33.37
C ARG A 330 -2.84 -19.34 -33.90
N PRO A 331 -1.81 -19.20 -33.04
CA PRO A 331 -0.44 -19.34 -33.49
C PRO A 331 -0.09 -20.81 -33.74
N ALA A 332 1.02 -21.06 -34.43
CA ALA A 332 1.65 -22.38 -34.53
C ALA A 332 2.44 -22.74 -33.26
N ALA A 333 2.96 -21.75 -32.54
CA ALA A 333 3.70 -21.92 -31.29
C ALA A 333 3.56 -20.68 -30.38
N ILE A 334 3.69 -20.90 -29.07
CA ILE A 334 3.94 -19.84 -28.08
C ILE A 334 5.39 -20.02 -27.61
N LEU A 335 6.23 -19.01 -27.82
CA LEU A 335 7.63 -18.98 -27.39
C LEU A 335 7.81 -17.98 -26.24
N LEU A 336 8.71 -18.26 -25.30
CA LEU A 336 9.18 -17.27 -24.32
C LEU A 336 10.68 -17.01 -24.48
N THR A 337 11.08 -15.75 -24.30
CA THR A 337 12.50 -15.37 -24.16
C THR A 337 13.05 -15.85 -22.81
N HIS A 338 12.23 -15.78 -21.75
CA HIS A 338 12.52 -16.29 -20.40
C HIS A 338 11.27 -16.35 -19.51
N ILE A 339 11.34 -17.02 -18.36
CA ILE A 339 10.23 -17.20 -17.42
C ILE A 339 10.31 -16.18 -16.26
N HIS A 340 10.14 -14.90 -16.58
CA HIS A 340 9.76 -13.88 -15.58
C HIS A 340 8.29 -13.44 -15.72
N PRO A 341 7.62 -12.99 -14.64
CA PRO A 341 6.17 -12.75 -14.63
C PRO A 341 5.66 -11.66 -15.59
N ASP A 342 6.56 -10.85 -16.13
CA ASP A 342 6.33 -9.82 -17.14
C ASP A 342 6.50 -10.30 -18.58
N HIS A 343 7.02 -11.51 -18.80
CA HIS A 343 7.17 -12.18 -20.10
C HIS A 343 6.32 -13.44 -20.19
N SER A 344 6.25 -14.25 -19.14
CA SER A 344 5.45 -15.48 -19.05
C SER A 344 4.07 -15.27 -18.39
N GLY A 345 3.70 -14.03 -18.07
CA GLY A 345 2.60 -13.69 -17.17
C GLY A 345 1.22 -14.14 -17.65
N SER A 346 0.95 -14.09 -18.95
CA SER A 346 -0.30 -14.61 -19.55
C SER A 346 -0.10 -15.93 -20.32
N ALA A 347 1.07 -16.57 -20.24
CA ALA A 347 1.36 -17.79 -21.01
C ALA A 347 0.41 -18.94 -20.66
N LEU A 348 0.06 -19.14 -19.39
CA LEU A 348 -0.91 -20.16 -18.97
C LEU A 348 -2.35 -19.87 -19.45
N GLU A 349 -2.70 -18.59 -19.58
CA GLU A 349 -4.01 -18.14 -20.09
C GLU A 349 -4.12 -18.44 -21.59
N LEU A 350 -3.09 -18.11 -22.35
CA LEU A 350 -3.03 -18.28 -23.81
C LEU A 350 -2.79 -19.73 -24.26
N ALA A 351 -1.96 -20.49 -23.53
CA ALA A 351 -1.75 -21.92 -23.77
C ALA A 351 -3.07 -22.71 -23.69
N ARG A 352 -3.92 -22.37 -22.71
CA ARG A 352 -5.26 -22.96 -22.55
C ARG A 352 -6.26 -22.45 -23.58
N LEU A 353 -6.17 -21.18 -23.98
CA LEU A 353 -7.04 -20.59 -24.99
C LEU A 353 -6.88 -21.25 -26.37
N TRP A 354 -5.64 -21.53 -26.79
CA TRP A 354 -5.34 -22.10 -28.11
C TRP A 354 -5.03 -23.61 -28.09
N ASN A 355 -4.98 -24.22 -26.91
CA ASN A 355 -4.58 -25.62 -26.67
C ASN A 355 -3.18 -25.94 -27.24
N LEU A 356 -2.17 -25.17 -26.79
CA LEU A 356 -0.78 -25.24 -27.24
C LEU A 356 0.21 -25.31 -26.06
N PRO A 357 1.34 -26.00 -26.20
CA PRO A 357 2.45 -25.91 -25.25
C PRO A 357 3.13 -24.53 -25.30
N VAL A 358 3.85 -24.19 -24.24
CA VAL A 358 4.70 -22.99 -24.17
C VAL A 358 6.15 -23.42 -24.32
N HIS A 359 6.76 -23.10 -25.47
CA HIS A 359 8.14 -23.45 -25.76
C HIS A 359 9.10 -22.52 -25.01
N VAL A 360 10.06 -23.13 -24.31
CA VAL A 360 11.11 -22.44 -23.56
C VAL A 360 12.47 -23.09 -23.80
N HIS A 361 13.56 -22.34 -23.57
CA HIS A 361 14.90 -22.92 -23.58
C HIS A 361 15.02 -24.02 -22.49
N PRO A 362 15.78 -25.12 -22.70
CA PRO A 362 15.82 -26.24 -21.75
C PRO A 362 16.21 -25.81 -20.32
N SER A 363 17.13 -24.85 -20.19
CA SER A 363 17.57 -24.31 -18.89
C SER A 363 16.54 -23.41 -18.17
N GLU A 364 15.43 -23.05 -18.81
CA GLU A 364 14.29 -22.37 -18.17
C GLU A 364 13.27 -23.35 -17.57
N LEU A 365 13.23 -24.62 -18.00
CA LEU A 365 12.26 -25.61 -17.48
C LEU A 365 12.23 -25.72 -15.94
N PRO A 366 13.36 -25.64 -15.20
CA PRO A 366 13.32 -25.62 -13.73
C PRO A 366 12.56 -24.44 -13.11
N LEU A 367 12.43 -23.33 -13.83
CA LEU A 367 11.69 -22.13 -13.41
C LEU A 367 10.20 -22.19 -13.74
N ALA A 368 9.79 -23.02 -14.71
CA ALA A 368 8.41 -23.15 -15.18
C ALA A 368 7.37 -23.41 -14.05
N PRO A 369 7.66 -24.17 -12.98
CA PRO A 369 6.75 -24.32 -11.84
C PRO A 369 6.46 -23.06 -11.02
N GLY A 370 7.07 -21.91 -11.35
CA GLY A 370 6.94 -20.66 -10.60
C GLY A 370 7.55 -20.71 -9.19
N ARG A 371 8.38 -21.73 -8.90
CA ARG A 371 8.95 -21.99 -7.57
C ARG A 371 10.25 -21.20 -7.39
N TYR A 372 10.44 -20.58 -6.23
CA TYR A 372 11.70 -19.90 -5.92
C TYR A 372 12.85 -20.92 -5.76
N LEU A 373 13.78 -20.91 -6.71
CA LEU A 373 14.98 -21.74 -6.71
C LEU A 373 16.22 -20.91 -6.30
N PRO A 374 16.80 -21.12 -5.09
CA PRO A 374 17.89 -20.28 -4.58
C PRO A 374 19.14 -20.19 -5.47
N GLN A 375 19.42 -21.25 -6.24
CA GLN A 375 20.52 -21.32 -7.21
C GLN A 375 20.36 -20.34 -8.38
N TYR A 376 19.11 -20.06 -8.77
CA TYR A 376 18.75 -19.13 -9.85
C TYR A 376 18.28 -17.76 -9.33
N GLY A 377 17.97 -17.66 -8.04
CA GLY A 377 17.50 -16.43 -7.40
C GLY A 377 18.41 -15.24 -7.63
N ASN A 378 17.85 -14.18 -8.19
CA ASN A 378 18.53 -12.92 -8.47
C ASN A 378 18.65 -12.02 -7.20
N PRO A 379 19.25 -10.82 -7.28
CA PRO A 379 19.31 -9.91 -6.13
C PRO A 379 17.94 -9.52 -5.55
N LEU A 380 16.91 -9.28 -6.38
CA LEU A 380 15.56 -8.97 -5.90
C LEU A 380 14.98 -10.13 -5.08
N ASP A 381 15.17 -11.36 -5.55
CA ASP A 381 14.64 -12.53 -4.87
C ASP A 381 15.34 -12.76 -3.52
N ARG A 382 16.67 -12.70 -3.52
CA ARG A 382 17.49 -12.96 -2.33
C ARG A 382 17.28 -11.91 -1.23
N TRP A 383 17.07 -10.64 -1.61
CA TRP A 383 16.96 -9.53 -0.67
C TRP A 383 15.52 -9.10 -0.32
N LEU A 384 14.52 -9.40 -1.17
CA LEU A 384 13.12 -8.99 -0.97
C LEU A 384 12.12 -10.16 -1.04
N VAL A 385 12.12 -10.94 -2.13
CA VAL A 385 11.05 -11.94 -2.36
C VAL A 385 11.16 -13.11 -1.39
N ALA A 386 12.32 -13.75 -1.25
CA ALA A 386 12.50 -14.89 -0.34
C ALA A 386 12.28 -14.51 1.15
N PRO A 387 12.74 -13.35 1.65
CA PRO A 387 12.31 -12.83 2.96
C PRO A 387 10.79 -12.64 3.07
N MET A 388 10.12 -12.09 2.05
CA MET A 388 8.66 -11.90 2.06
C MET A 388 7.90 -13.23 2.08
N LEU A 389 8.27 -14.18 1.22
CA LEU A 389 7.63 -15.51 1.15
C LEU A 389 7.81 -16.29 2.46
N ARG A 390 8.97 -16.17 3.13
CA ARG A 390 9.21 -16.74 4.48
C ARG A 390 8.30 -16.18 5.57
N LEU A 391 7.65 -15.04 5.35
CA LEU A 391 6.70 -14.41 6.28
C LEU A 391 5.22 -14.70 5.93
N MET A 392 4.97 -15.35 4.79
CA MET A 392 3.62 -15.74 4.36
C MET A 392 3.30 -17.19 4.79
N PRO A 393 2.03 -17.51 5.10
CA PRO A 393 1.62 -18.90 5.34
C PRO A 393 1.91 -19.77 4.11
N ARG A 394 2.49 -20.97 4.30
CA ARG A 394 2.86 -21.90 3.20
C ARG A 394 1.78 -22.05 2.12
N ARG A 395 0.53 -22.38 2.51
CA ARG A 395 -0.62 -22.45 1.59
C ARG A 395 -0.92 -21.19 0.77
N LYS A 396 -0.55 -19.99 1.26
CA LYS A 396 -0.66 -18.73 0.51
C LYS A 396 0.54 -18.46 -0.40
N VAL A 397 1.72 -19.02 -0.08
CA VAL A 397 2.86 -19.04 -0.99
C VAL A 397 2.56 -20.00 -2.13
N GLU A 398 2.23 -21.26 -1.81
CA GLU A 398 1.83 -22.31 -2.76
C GLU A 398 0.74 -21.81 -3.73
N ALA A 399 -0.39 -21.32 -3.22
CA ALA A 399 -1.47 -20.76 -4.05
C ALA A 399 -1.15 -19.40 -4.72
N SER A 400 0.05 -18.85 -4.52
CA SER A 400 0.54 -17.67 -5.25
C SER A 400 1.57 -18.01 -6.31
N LEU A 401 2.39 -19.04 -6.10
CA LEU A 401 3.34 -19.55 -7.09
C LEU A 401 2.62 -20.40 -8.15
N ALA A 402 1.68 -21.26 -7.72
CA ALA A 402 0.90 -22.12 -8.60
C ALA A 402 -0.05 -21.39 -9.56
N ARG A 403 -0.41 -20.12 -9.29
CA ARG A 403 -1.44 -19.39 -10.06
C ARG A 403 -1.08 -19.16 -11.53
N ASN A 404 0.22 -19.02 -11.82
CA ASN A 404 0.76 -18.86 -13.17
C ASN A 404 1.86 -19.91 -13.44
N SER A 405 1.77 -21.08 -12.79
CA SER A 405 2.71 -22.18 -13.03
C SER A 405 2.54 -22.72 -14.45
N LEU A 406 3.66 -22.95 -15.14
CA LEU A 406 3.73 -23.63 -16.42
C LEU A 406 4.19 -25.10 -16.26
N GLU A 407 4.16 -25.63 -15.03
CA GLU A 407 4.39 -27.06 -14.75
C GLU A 407 3.35 -27.92 -15.52
N GLY A 408 3.83 -28.78 -16.43
CA GLY A 408 2.97 -29.54 -17.35
C GLY A 408 2.42 -28.75 -18.55
N THR A 409 2.92 -27.54 -18.81
CA THR A 409 2.53 -26.72 -19.99
C THR A 409 3.74 -26.13 -20.71
N ALA A 410 4.85 -25.88 -20.00
CA ALA A 410 6.13 -25.55 -20.60
C ALA A 410 6.78 -26.79 -21.22
N MET A 411 7.34 -26.63 -22.42
CA MET A 411 8.04 -27.67 -23.16
C MET A 411 9.40 -27.13 -23.61
N ALA A 412 10.46 -27.92 -23.49
CA ALA A 412 11.74 -27.54 -24.07
C ALA A 412 11.68 -27.59 -25.60
N PHE A 413 12.40 -26.69 -26.26
CA PHE A 413 12.85 -26.86 -27.63
C PHE A 413 14.39 -26.88 -27.65
N ASP A 414 14.99 -27.52 -28.64
CA ASP A 414 16.43 -27.44 -28.88
C ASP A 414 16.75 -26.19 -29.71
N PRO A 415 17.54 -25.22 -29.21
CA PRO A 415 17.96 -24.05 -29.97
C PRO A 415 18.75 -24.39 -31.25
N ALA A 416 19.45 -25.53 -31.29
CA ALA A 416 20.24 -25.96 -32.45
C ALA A 416 19.37 -26.55 -33.57
N ALA A 417 18.21 -27.12 -33.24
CA ALA A 417 17.24 -27.64 -34.20
C ALA A 417 16.37 -26.55 -34.87
N GLY A 418 16.49 -25.29 -34.44
CA GLY A 418 15.74 -24.14 -34.96
C GLY A 418 14.63 -23.65 -34.04
N VAL A 419 13.85 -22.67 -34.51
CA VAL A 419 12.80 -22.00 -33.72
C VAL A 419 11.42 -22.60 -34.04
N PRO A 420 10.66 -23.12 -33.05
CA PRO A 420 9.35 -23.74 -33.30
C PRO A 420 8.38 -22.80 -34.02
N GLY A 421 7.93 -23.24 -35.20
CA GLY A 421 7.02 -22.48 -36.07
C GLY A 421 7.66 -21.31 -36.85
N LEU A 422 8.98 -21.10 -36.75
CA LEU A 422 9.72 -20.01 -37.40
C LEU A 422 11.00 -20.54 -38.06
N PRO A 423 10.92 -21.16 -39.27
CA PRO A 423 12.06 -21.82 -39.90
C PRO A 423 13.21 -20.86 -40.27
N ASP A 424 12.90 -19.62 -40.66
CA ASP A 424 13.90 -18.60 -41.02
C ASP A 424 14.58 -17.92 -39.82
N TRP A 425 14.28 -18.38 -38.59
CA TRP A 425 14.76 -17.78 -37.36
C TRP A 425 15.70 -18.71 -36.60
N GLN A 426 16.73 -18.10 -36.00
CA GLN A 426 17.72 -18.74 -35.16
C GLN A 426 17.45 -18.41 -33.69
N ALA A 427 17.48 -19.43 -32.82
CA ALA A 427 17.51 -19.23 -31.38
C ALA A 427 18.94 -18.94 -30.94
N VAL A 428 19.15 -17.81 -30.26
CA VAL A 428 20.45 -17.35 -29.78
C VAL A 428 20.44 -17.44 -28.24
N PRO A 429 21.07 -18.47 -27.63
CA PRO A 429 21.21 -18.56 -26.18
C PRO A 429 21.91 -17.31 -25.64
N THR A 430 21.25 -16.64 -24.70
CA THR A 430 21.68 -15.37 -24.12
C THR A 430 21.63 -15.39 -22.59
N PRO A 431 22.21 -16.43 -21.95
CA PRO A 431 22.16 -16.61 -20.50
C PRO A 431 22.72 -15.37 -19.77
N GLY A 432 22.13 -15.05 -18.63
CA GLY A 432 22.59 -13.95 -17.78
C GLY A 432 21.46 -13.28 -17.03
N HIS A 433 20.40 -12.87 -17.73
CA HIS A 433 19.19 -12.35 -17.08
C HIS A 433 18.53 -13.47 -16.26
N THR A 434 18.16 -14.56 -16.93
CA THR A 434 17.88 -15.89 -16.36
C THR A 434 18.91 -16.91 -16.88
N PRO A 435 18.94 -18.16 -16.37
CA PRO A 435 19.90 -19.18 -16.81
C PRO A 435 19.69 -19.66 -18.25
N GLY A 436 18.46 -19.66 -18.76
CA GLY A 436 18.11 -20.08 -20.12
C GLY A 436 17.50 -18.96 -20.96
N HIS A 437 17.77 -17.69 -20.63
CA HIS A 437 17.31 -16.58 -21.46
C HIS A 437 17.75 -16.79 -22.92
N VAL A 438 16.82 -16.65 -23.86
CA VAL A 438 17.02 -16.83 -25.30
C VAL A 438 16.54 -15.61 -26.09
N ALA A 439 17.26 -15.27 -27.15
CA ALA A 439 16.90 -14.24 -28.12
C ALA A 439 16.60 -14.89 -29.47
N PHE A 440 15.80 -14.26 -30.32
CA PHE A 440 15.43 -14.79 -31.63
C PHE A 440 15.93 -13.87 -32.74
N PHE A 441 16.62 -14.41 -33.74
CA PHE A 441 17.25 -13.66 -34.82
C PHE A 441 16.80 -14.16 -36.20
N ARG A 442 16.29 -13.28 -37.06
CA ARG A 442 16.07 -13.56 -38.49
C ARG A 442 17.22 -12.96 -39.29
N SER A 443 17.92 -13.77 -40.07
CA SER A 443 19.14 -13.33 -40.78
C SER A 443 18.87 -12.49 -42.04
N SER A 444 17.72 -12.69 -42.70
CA SER A 444 17.40 -12.06 -44.00
C SER A 444 17.17 -10.55 -43.92
N ASP A 445 16.56 -10.05 -42.84
CA ASP A 445 16.35 -8.62 -42.57
C ASP A 445 16.90 -8.19 -41.18
N ARG A 446 17.66 -9.08 -40.54
CA ARG A 446 18.46 -8.83 -39.33
C ARG A 446 17.64 -8.32 -38.14
N VAL A 447 16.40 -8.79 -38.04
CA VAL A 447 15.54 -8.58 -36.88
C VAL A 447 16.03 -9.42 -35.71
N LEU A 448 16.22 -8.78 -34.56
CA LEU A 448 16.70 -9.40 -33.35
C LEU A 448 15.76 -9.09 -32.18
N ILE A 449 15.00 -10.09 -31.74
CA ILE A 449 14.15 -10.03 -30.55
C ILE A 449 15.01 -10.42 -29.34
N THR A 450 15.39 -9.45 -28.51
CA THR A 450 16.44 -9.63 -27.49
C THR A 450 15.96 -10.03 -26.10
N GLY A 451 14.65 -10.09 -25.86
CA GLY A 451 14.11 -10.20 -24.50
C GLY A 451 14.73 -9.14 -23.58
N ASP A 452 15.12 -9.53 -22.37
CA ASP A 452 15.75 -8.65 -21.39
C ASP A 452 17.28 -8.61 -21.45
N ALA A 453 17.92 -9.45 -22.28
CA ALA A 453 19.37 -9.41 -22.45
C ALA A 453 19.88 -8.04 -22.97
N VAL A 454 19.04 -7.30 -23.71
CA VAL A 454 19.27 -5.93 -24.18
C VAL A 454 17.95 -5.16 -24.16
N LEU A 455 17.97 -3.92 -23.68
CA LEU A 455 16.80 -3.03 -23.55
C LEU A 455 17.05 -1.65 -24.18
N THR A 456 16.04 -1.02 -24.79
CA THR A 456 16.12 0.39 -25.26
C THR A 456 15.69 1.42 -24.21
N ILE A 457 15.22 0.97 -23.05
CA ILE A 457 14.89 1.78 -21.88
C ILE A 457 15.78 1.39 -20.68
N ASN A 458 16.42 2.37 -20.06
CA ASN A 458 17.32 2.14 -18.93
C ASN A 458 16.53 1.95 -17.61
N LEU A 459 16.04 0.74 -17.37
CA LEU A 459 15.36 0.34 -16.13
C LEU A 459 16.25 0.44 -14.87
N ASN A 460 17.56 0.60 -15.04
CA ASN A 460 18.53 0.77 -13.94
C ASN A 460 18.69 2.24 -13.48
N SER A 461 17.90 3.19 -13.99
CA SER A 461 18.05 4.63 -13.69
C SER A 461 16.70 5.34 -13.53
N VAL A 462 16.47 5.96 -12.37
CA VAL A 462 15.22 6.73 -12.11
C VAL A 462 15.05 7.92 -13.07
N PRO A 463 16.08 8.73 -13.39
CA PRO A 463 16.00 9.69 -14.49
C PRO A 463 15.79 9.03 -15.86
N GLY A 464 16.40 7.86 -16.13
CA GLY A 464 16.20 7.12 -17.38
C GLY A 464 14.75 6.69 -17.60
N LEU A 465 14.08 6.30 -16.51
CA LEU A 465 12.68 5.91 -16.45
C LEU A 465 11.69 7.06 -16.72
N LEU A 466 12.12 8.31 -16.52
CA LEU A 466 11.29 9.52 -16.60
C LEU A 466 11.62 10.41 -17.81
N ALA A 467 12.85 10.37 -18.31
CA ALA A 467 13.32 11.31 -19.34
C ALA A 467 13.08 10.87 -20.79
N GLY A 468 12.53 9.68 -21.04
CA GLY A 468 12.14 9.20 -22.38
C GLY A 468 13.28 9.03 -23.40
N LYS A 469 14.55 9.18 -22.99
CA LYS A 469 15.72 9.09 -23.88
C LYS A 469 16.03 7.63 -24.21
N HIS A 470 15.39 7.10 -25.26
CA HIS A 470 15.67 5.80 -25.84
C HIS A 470 17.16 5.62 -26.10
N ARG A 471 17.79 4.65 -25.41
CA ARG A 471 19.20 4.31 -25.53
C ARG A 471 19.41 2.84 -25.17
N VAL A 472 20.19 2.13 -25.98
CA VAL A 472 20.54 0.74 -25.72
C VAL A 472 21.24 0.60 -24.37
N SER A 473 20.77 -0.36 -23.58
CA SER A 473 21.13 -0.60 -22.19
C SER A 473 21.02 -2.09 -21.86
N GLY A 474 21.66 -2.51 -20.76
CA GLY A 474 21.71 -3.91 -20.34
C GLY A 474 20.52 -4.33 -19.47
N PRO A 475 20.49 -5.61 -19.06
CA PRO A 475 19.38 -6.16 -18.27
C PRO A 475 19.22 -5.44 -16.92
N PRO A 476 18.02 -5.51 -16.29
CA PRO A 476 17.79 -4.91 -14.98
C PRO A 476 18.62 -5.60 -13.89
N TYR A 477 19.47 -4.86 -13.18
CA TYR A 477 20.48 -5.43 -12.28
C TYR A 477 19.84 -6.22 -11.11
N ILE A 478 18.64 -5.82 -10.69
CA ILE A 478 17.92 -6.47 -9.59
C ILE A 478 17.39 -7.86 -9.95
N SER A 479 17.00 -8.09 -11.21
CA SER A 479 16.46 -9.37 -11.68
C SER A 479 17.47 -10.23 -12.47
N THR A 480 18.67 -9.71 -12.74
CA THR A 480 19.73 -10.44 -13.45
C THR A 480 20.43 -11.48 -12.56
N TRP A 481 20.40 -12.74 -12.97
CA TRP A 481 21.03 -13.87 -12.29
C TRP A 481 22.57 -13.86 -12.34
N SER A 482 23.15 -13.62 -13.52
CA SER A 482 24.60 -13.71 -13.78
C SER A 482 25.09 -12.59 -14.71
N TRP A 483 25.71 -11.57 -14.12
CA TRP A 483 26.31 -10.45 -14.86
C TRP A 483 27.47 -10.85 -15.81
N PRO A 484 28.37 -11.80 -15.47
CA PRO A 484 29.39 -12.26 -16.40
C PRO A 484 28.82 -12.93 -17.66
N ALA A 485 27.79 -13.78 -17.49
CA ALA A 485 27.10 -14.39 -18.63
C ALA A 485 26.35 -13.33 -19.45
N ALA A 486 25.66 -12.38 -18.80
CA ALA A 486 25.01 -11.27 -19.49
C ALA A 486 25.97 -10.46 -20.38
N LYS A 487 27.22 -10.24 -19.95
CA LYS A 487 28.26 -9.59 -20.79
C LYS A 487 28.60 -10.41 -22.04
N GLN A 488 28.76 -11.72 -21.90
CA GLN A 488 29.04 -12.62 -23.03
C GLN A 488 27.86 -12.62 -24.02
N SER A 489 26.64 -12.68 -23.51
CA SER A 489 25.39 -12.61 -24.27
C SER A 489 25.23 -11.29 -25.03
N VAL A 490 25.48 -10.14 -24.39
CA VAL A 490 25.49 -8.83 -25.06
C VAL A 490 26.55 -8.78 -26.17
N ALA A 491 27.74 -9.34 -25.96
CA ALA A 491 28.79 -9.41 -26.98
C ALA A 491 28.45 -10.37 -28.13
N ALA A 492 27.71 -11.45 -27.89
CA ALA A 492 27.16 -12.32 -28.94
C ALA A 492 26.12 -11.58 -29.79
N LEU A 493 25.12 -10.95 -29.16
CA LEU A 493 24.08 -10.17 -29.84
C LEU A 493 24.66 -9.01 -30.67
N ALA A 494 25.72 -8.35 -30.20
CA ALA A 494 26.38 -7.28 -30.94
C ALA A 494 27.06 -7.76 -32.25
N ARG A 495 27.56 -9.01 -32.29
CA ARG A 495 28.20 -9.56 -33.49
C ARG A 495 27.24 -9.83 -34.64
N LEU A 496 25.94 -10.02 -34.36
CA LEU A 496 24.89 -10.15 -35.36
C LEU A 496 24.67 -8.84 -36.16
N ARG A 497 25.06 -7.69 -35.58
CA ARG A 497 24.85 -6.31 -36.07
C ARG A 497 23.38 -6.10 -36.51
N PRO A 498 22.40 -6.17 -35.60
CA PRO A 498 20.98 -6.13 -35.94
C PRO A 498 20.57 -4.78 -36.53
N GLU A 499 19.70 -4.81 -37.54
CA GLU A 499 19.12 -3.60 -38.16
C GLU A 499 17.72 -3.29 -37.60
N VAL A 500 17.09 -4.26 -36.93
CA VAL A 500 15.91 -4.04 -36.07
C VAL A 500 16.16 -4.70 -34.71
N LEU A 501 16.28 -3.87 -33.68
CA LEU A 501 16.48 -4.28 -32.29
C LEU A 501 15.14 -4.24 -31.53
N ALA A 502 14.59 -5.40 -31.21
CA ALA A 502 13.26 -5.60 -30.63
C ALA A 502 13.36 -6.11 -29.18
N CYS A 503 13.37 -5.19 -28.22
CA CYS A 503 13.64 -5.50 -26.82
C CYS A 503 12.40 -5.91 -26.00
N GLY A 504 12.63 -6.63 -24.90
CA GLY A 504 11.59 -6.98 -23.93
C GLY A 504 10.85 -5.78 -23.35
N HIS A 505 11.58 -4.70 -23.02
CA HIS A 505 11.00 -3.42 -22.57
C HIS A 505 11.55 -2.25 -23.40
N GLY A 506 10.71 -1.23 -23.59
CA GLY A 506 11.02 -0.02 -24.37
C GLY A 506 10.72 -0.16 -25.86
N ARG A 507 10.85 0.93 -26.62
CA ARG A 507 10.52 0.94 -28.06
C ARG A 507 11.62 0.28 -28.89
N PRO A 508 11.30 -0.58 -29.87
CA PRO A 508 12.28 -1.09 -30.83
C PRO A 508 13.03 0.01 -31.58
N MET A 509 14.26 -0.29 -31.99
CA MET A 509 15.13 0.61 -32.74
C MET A 509 15.41 0.02 -34.12
N THR A 510 15.13 0.79 -35.18
CA THR A 510 15.23 0.36 -36.58
C THR A 510 16.31 1.14 -37.35
N GLY A 511 16.86 0.52 -38.39
CA GLY A 511 17.89 1.10 -39.27
C GLY A 511 19.31 1.05 -38.68
N ALA A 512 20.28 1.58 -39.42
CA ALA A 512 21.72 1.49 -39.09
C ALA A 512 22.11 1.97 -37.67
N GLN A 513 21.31 2.86 -37.07
CA GLN A 513 21.44 3.29 -35.68
C GLN A 513 21.35 2.13 -34.66
N ALA A 514 20.63 1.04 -34.99
CA ALA A 514 20.47 -0.13 -34.12
C ALA A 514 21.81 -0.87 -33.96
N ALA A 515 22.43 -1.27 -35.06
CA ALA A 515 23.74 -1.91 -35.08
C ALA A 515 24.83 -1.05 -34.42
N ALA A 516 24.89 0.25 -34.77
CA ALA A 516 25.85 1.19 -34.21
C ALA A 516 25.65 1.39 -32.69
N SER A 517 24.40 1.55 -32.24
CA SER A 517 24.08 1.68 -30.81
C SER A 517 24.38 0.40 -30.03
N MET A 518 24.14 -0.77 -30.63
CA MET A 518 24.42 -2.07 -30.01
C MET A 518 25.92 -2.32 -29.87
N ALA A 519 26.73 -2.01 -30.90
CA ALA A 519 28.19 -2.09 -30.82
C ALA A 519 28.76 -1.13 -29.76
N SER A 520 28.33 0.15 -29.80
CA SER A 520 28.70 1.16 -28.80
C SER A 520 28.27 0.80 -27.38
N PHE A 521 27.11 0.15 -27.22
CA PHE A 521 26.66 -0.35 -25.93
C PHE A 521 27.51 -1.53 -25.45
N SER A 522 27.73 -2.55 -26.29
CA SER A 522 28.52 -3.74 -25.96
C SER A 522 29.94 -3.39 -25.47
N GLY A 523 30.63 -2.47 -26.18
CA GLY A 523 31.96 -2.01 -25.76
C GLY A 523 32.00 -1.32 -24.40
N ARG A 524 30.94 -0.58 -24.04
CA ARG A 524 30.81 0.05 -22.71
C ARG A 524 30.35 -0.95 -21.64
N PHE A 525 29.50 -1.92 -22.01
CA PHE A 525 28.95 -2.91 -21.10
C PHE A 525 29.98 -3.96 -20.67
N SER A 526 30.88 -4.37 -21.57
CA SER A 526 32.01 -5.24 -21.22
C SER A 526 32.92 -4.59 -20.17
N GLN A 527 33.13 -3.28 -20.25
CA GLN A 527 33.93 -2.49 -19.30
C GLN A 527 33.22 -2.16 -17.98
N GLN A 528 31.88 -2.17 -17.91
CA GLN A 528 31.16 -1.88 -16.67
C GLN A 528 31.52 -2.88 -15.56
N PRO A 529 31.90 -2.43 -14.34
CA PRO A 529 32.15 -3.34 -13.23
C PRO A 529 30.86 -4.08 -12.88
N SER A 530 30.97 -5.37 -12.52
CA SER A 530 29.81 -6.14 -12.08
C SER A 530 29.20 -5.50 -10.82
N PRO A 531 27.88 -5.26 -10.75
CA PRO A 531 27.24 -4.74 -9.55
C PRO A 531 27.53 -5.69 -8.40
N SER A 532 28.10 -5.17 -7.30
CA SER A 532 28.84 -6.00 -6.35
C SER A 532 27.94 -7.01 -5.63
N ARG A 533 28.40 -8.26 -5.55
CA ARG A 533 27.89 -9.19 -4.52
C ARG A 533 28.21 -8.55 -3.17
N SER A 534 27.16 -8.18 -2.45
CA SER A 534 27.15 -7.41 -1.19
C SER A 534 27.50 -5.91 -1.31
N PRO A 535 26.79 -5.04 -0.55
CA PRO A 535 27.27 -3.74 -0.13
C PRO A 535 28.09 -3.84 1.18
N ALA A 536 28.86 -4.93 1.33
CA ALA A 536 29.86 -5.06 2.37
C ALA A 536 31.15 -4.44 1.83
N LYS A 537 31.40 -3.17 2.14
CA LYS A 537 32.76 -2.63 2.00
C LYS A 537 33.65 -3.41 2.97
N THR A 538 34.62 -4.14 2.43
CA THR A 538 35.71 -4.71 3.21
C THR A 538 36.43 -3.61 3.97
N GLY A 539 37.00 -3.96 5.13
CA GLY A 539 37.63 -3.01 6.02
C GLY A 539 38.86 -2.36 5.39
N ARG A 540 38.72 -1.11 4.95
CA ARG A 540 39.81 -0.13 5.00
C ARG A 540 39.39 0.90 6.02
N ALA A 541 40.15 1.02 7.11
CA ALA A 541 39.90 2.06 8.11
C ALA A 541 39.88 3.43 7.41
N PRO A 542 38.92 4.31 7.71
CA PRO A 542 38.92 5.65 7.16
C PRO A 542 40.15 6.39 7.68
N ALA A 543 40.95 6.97 6.79
CA ALA A 543 41.96 7.93 7.20
C ALA A 543 41.26 9.10 7.93
N PRO A 544 41.78 9.56 9.08
CA PRO A 544 41.18 10.67 9.81
C PRO A 544 41.19 11.94 8.93
N GLY A 545 40.02 12.55 8.73
CA GLY A 545 39.86 13.78 7.95
C GLY A 545 38.89 13.72 6.76
N GLY A 546 38.42 12.53 6.35
CA GLY A 546 37.44 12.42 5.25
C GLY A 546 36.06 12.99 5.61
N PRO A 547 35.43 13.87 4.79
CA PRO A 547 34.20 14.57 5.15
C PRO A 547 33.00 13.61 5.29
N ALA A 548 32.29 13.72 6.42
CA ALA A 548 31.15 12.86 6.74
C ALA A 548 29.99 13.03 5.73
N ARG A 549 29.54 11.90 5.18
CA ARG A 549 28.49 11.86 4.15
C ARG A 549 27.15 12.31 4.75
N GLN A 550 26.68 13.50 4.35
CA GLN A 550 25.60 14.23 5.03
C GLN A 550 24.36 13.39 5.41
N THR A 551 24.02 13.42 6.70
CA THR A 551 22.69 13.06 7.21
C THR A 551 21.63 14.02 6.65
N ARG A 552 20.40 13.52 6.42
CA ARG A 552 19.29 14.37 5.98
C ARG A 552 18.87 15.31 7.10
N ARG A 553 19.22 16.59 6.96
CA ARG A 553 19.05 17.63 7.98
C ARG A 553 17.57 18.02 8.15
N VAL A 554 17.02 17.80 9.34
CA VAL A 554 15.78 18.43 9.81
C VAL A 554 16.11 19.16 11.12
N SER A 555 16.63 20.37 11.00
CA SER A 555 16.94 21.25 12.14
C SER A 555 15.91 22.37 12.27
N TRP A 556 15.87 23.01 13.43
CA TRP A 556 15.08 24.22 13.68
C TRP A 556 15.85 25.11 14.65
N THR A 557 16.09 26.36 14.25
CA THR A 557 16.72 27.44 15.04
C THR A 557 18.09 27.16 15.70
N ALA A 558 18.68 25.99 15.45
CA ALA A 558 20.06 25.66 15.81
C ALA A 558 21.08 26.17 14.77
N THR A 559 22.30 26.50 15.20
CA THR A 559 23.46 26.86 14.36
C THR A 559 24.17 25.62 13.78
N ASP A 560 25.14 25.79 12.86
CA ASP A 560 25.98 24.67 12.42
C ASP A 560 26.98 24.22 13.50
N GLN A 561 27.41 25.13 14.40
CA GLN A 561 28.22 24.76 15.57
C GLN A 561 27.43 23.87 16.54
N GLU A 562 26.18 24.22 16.87
CA GLU A 562 25.29 23.40 17.70
C GLU A 562 24.93 22.05 17.03
N ARG A 563 24.97 21.98 15.69
CA ARG A 563 24.84 20.71 14.94
C ARG A 563 26.09 19.83 15.01
N ALA A 564 27.28 20.43 15.05
CA ALA A 564 28.56 19.74 14.91
C ALA A 564 29.21 19.38 16.26
N MET A 565 29.03 20.18 17.30
CA MET A 565 29.63 19.95 18.62
C MET A 565 29.13 18.65 19.26
N PRO A 566 29.95 17.94 20.06
CA PRO A 566 29.48 16.79 20.82
C PRO A 566 28.43 17.22 21.85
N LEU A 567 27.46 16.35 22.11
CA LEU A 567 26.49 16.49 23.20
C LEU A 567 26.48 15.21 24.05
N PRO A 568 26.16 15.30 25.35
CA PRO A 568 26.01 14.12 26.19
C PRO A 568 24.94 13.19 25.62
N GLY A 569 25.18 11.87 25.59
CA GLY A 569 24.31 10.89 24.95
C GLY A 569 24.47 10.73 23.43
N ASP A 570 25.47 11.38 22.81
CA ASP A 570 25.90 11.08 21.44
C ASP A 570 26.48 9.65 21.31
N ASP A 571 27.14 9.18 22.37
CA ASP A 571 27.76 7.87 22.55
C ASP A 571 26.74 6.72 22.60
N LEU A 572 25.55 6.97 23.18
CA LEU A 572 24.47 6.00 23.32
C LEU A 572 23.92 5.49 21.97
N VAL A 573 24.10 6.29 20.91
CA VAL A 573 23.80 5.92 19.53
C VAL A 573 24.98 6.40 18.67
N PRO A 574 26.10 5.67 18.63
CA PRO A 574 27.37 6.20 18.11
C PRO A 574 27.41 6.24 16.57
N SER A 575 26.61 5.41 15.90
CA SER A 575 26.46 5.39 14.44
C SER A 575 25.00 5.68 14.03
N PRO A 576 24.50 6.90 14.23
CA PRO A 576 23.12 7.25 13.93
C PRO A 576 22.87 7.23 12.41
N MET A 577 21.66 6.83 12.03
CA MET A 577 21.16 6.99 10.66
C MET A 577 20.49 8.34 10.44
N VAL A 578 19.87 8.85 11.50
CA VAL A 578 19.20 10.14 11.56
C VAL A 578 19.73 10.83 12.81
N GLN A 579 20.17 12.08 12.62
CA GLN A 579 20.47 13.01 13.69
C GLN A 579 19.69 14.28 13.38
N ALA A 580 18.85 14.69 14.32
CA ALA A 580 18.16 15.97 14.30
C ALA A 580 18.72 16.82 15.44
N THR A 581 18.79 18.13 15.25
CA THR A 581 19.21 19.06 16.32
C THR A 581 18.41 20.34 16.19
N HIS A 582 17.74 20.68 17.29
CA HIS A 582 16.82 21.80 17.42
C HIS A 582 17.26 22.62 18.63
N ALA A 583 17.18 23.95 18.54
CA ALA A 583 17.54 24.80 19.67
C ALA A 583 16.61 26.01 19.78
N VAL A 584 16.38 26.46 21.01
CA VAL A 584 15.52 27.61 21.31
C VAL A 584 16.15 28.43 22.43
N THR A 585 16.00 29.76 22.38
CA THR A 585 16.39 30.65 23.46
C THR A 585 15.15 31.00 24.29
N ILE A 586 15.25 30.90 25.61
CA ILE A 586 14.20 31.11 26.60
C ILE A 586 14.67 32.21 27.56
N ASN A 587 13.83 33.21 27.79
CA ASN A 587 14.14 34.40 28.59
C ASN A 587 13.91 34.10 30.08
N ALA A 588 14.61 33.08 30.58
CA ALA A 588 14.65 32.66 31.98
C ALA A 588 15.98 31.90 32.25
N PRO A 589 16.49 31.90 33.48
CA PRO A 589 17.70 31.15 33.84
C PRO A 589 17.44 29.62 33.86
N PRO A 590 18.46 28.76 33.74
CA PRO A 590 18.29 27.31 33.49
C PRO A 590 17.50 26.57 34.58
N GLN A 591 17.56 27.06 35.82
CA GLN A 591 16.86 26.52 36.98
C GLN A 591 15.33 26.71 36.91
N GLN A 592 14.85 27.67 36.11
CA GLN A 592 13.41 27.85 35.83
C GLN A 592 12.95 27.03 34.61
N VAL A 593 13.86 26.77 33.65
CA VAL A 593 13.59 25.93 32.47
C VAL A 593 13.56 24.44 32.84
N TRP A 594 14.48 24.00 33.70
CA TRP A 594 14.67 22.60 34.07
C TRP A 594 13.40 21.88 34.56
N PRO A 595 12.59 22.47 35.47
CA PRO A 595 11.40 21.79 36.00
C PRO A 595 10.39 21.37 34.94
N TRP A 596 10.20 22.21 33.91
CA TRP A 596 9.32 21.91 32.79
C TRP A 596 9.87 20.77 31.90
N LEU A 597 11.19 20.60 31.78
CA LEU A 597 11.79 19.53 30.97
C LEU A 597 11.64 18.15 31.61
N VAL A 598 11.94 18.02 32.91
CA VAL A 598 11.99 16.70 33.59
C VAL A 598 10.62 16.08 33.88
N GLN A 599 9.56 16.89 33.92
CA GLN A 599 8.19 16.40 34.09
C GLN A 599 7.52 15.94 32.78
N THR A 600 8.25 15.90 31.66
CA THR A 600 7.73 15.36 30.40
C THR A 600 7.45 13.85 30.49
N GLY A 601 6.49 13.37 29.70
CA GLY A 601 6.10 11.96 29.61
C GLY A 601 4.59 11.69 29.74
N GLN A 602 4.15 10.56 29.18
CA GLN A 602 2.79 10.03 29.29
C GLN A 602 2.41 9.81 30.76
N GLY A 603 1.27 10.37 31.19
CA GLY A 603 0.83 10.34 32.59
C GLY A 603 1.54 11.35 33.50
N ARG A 604 2.48 12.15 32.98
CA ARG A 604 3.06 13.33 33.63
C ARG A 604 2.53 14.60 32.96
N ALA A 605 3.39 15.49 32.46
CA ALA A 605 3.01 16.68 31.67
C ALA A 605 2.77 16.40 30.18
N GLY A 606 2.87 15.15 29.72
CA GLY A 606 2.87 14.83 28.30
C GLY A 606 4.11 15.40 27.60
N PHE A 607 3.93 15.92 26.39
CA PHE A 607 5.01 16.50 25.58
C PHE A 607 4.72 17.94 25.11
N TYR A 608 3.87 18.66 25.85
CA TYR A 608 3.47 20.05 25.57
C TYR A 608 3.07 20.32 24.11
N SER A 609 2.27 19.42 23.54
CA SER A 609 1.76 19.54 22.18
C SER A 609 0.61 20.54 22.09
N ASP A 610 0.71 21.50 21.17
CA ASP A 610 -0.34 22.47 20.85
C ASP A 610 -1.22 22.00 19.68
N SER A 611 -1.27 20.70 19.42
CA SER A 611 -1.87 20.16 18.18
C SER A 611 -3.00 19.17 18.48
N PRO A 612 -4.26 19.63 18.56
CA PRO A 612 -5.43 18.77 18.73
C PRO A 612 -5.60 17.70 17.65
N PHE A 613 -4.86 17.74 16.54
CA PHE A 613 -4.76 16.62 15.60
C PHE A 613 -3.77 15.54 16.07
N TRP A 614 -2.59 15.96 16.53
CA TRP A 614 -1.56 15.06 17.06
C TRP A 614 -2.06 14.33 18.31
N ASP A 615 -2.64 15.05 19.27
CA ASP A 615 -3.00 14.49 20.58
C ASP A 615 -4.09 13.42 20.45
N ARG A 616 -5.08 13.64 19.56
CA ARG A 616 -6.08 12.63 19.17
C ARG A 616 -5.47 11.44 18.41
N SER A 617 -4.39 11.64 17.67
CA SER A 617 -3.68 10.57 16.96
C SER A 617 -2.86 9.70 17.91
N VAL A 618 -2.18 10.33 18.88
CA VAL A 618 -1.46 9.66 19.98
C VAL A 618 -2.44 8.91 20.88
N ASP A 619 -3.55 9.53 21.28
CA ASP A 619 -4.60 8.89 22.08
C ASP A 619 -5.15 7.63 21.42
N TRP A 620 -5.55 7.73 20.14
CA TRP A 620 -6.02 6.59 19.34
C TRP A 620 -4.97 5.46 19.30
N TYR A 621 -3.69 5.81 19.18
CA TYR A 621 -2.58 4.86 19.10
C TYR A 621 -2.31 4.18 20.45
N TYR A 622 -2.25 4.94 21.54
CA TYR A 622 -2.10 4.38 22.89
C TYR A 622 -3.31 3.51 23.27
N ARG A 623 -4.56 3.93 22.99
CA ARG A 623 -5.74 3.06 23.20
C ARG A 623 -5.67 1.78 22.38
N ARG A 624 -5.13 1.83 21.15
CA ARG A 624 -4.88 0.63 20.32
C ARG A 624 -3.83 -0.29 20.93
N LEU A 625 -2.76 0.25 21.52
CA LEU A 625 -1.73 -0.53 22.23
C LEU A 625 -2.29 -1.18 23.51
N SER A 626 -3.08 -0.44 24.30
CA SER A 626 -3.70 -0.94 25.54
C SER A 626 -4.69 -2.07 25.32
N ARG A 627 -5.52 -1.98 24.27
CA ARG A 627 -6.55 -2.99 23.91
C ARG A 627 -6.01 -4.40 23.67
N GLY A 628 -4.70 -4.57 23.52
CA GLY A 628 -4.05 -5.88 23.38
C GLY A 628 -3.78 -6.62 24.70
N ARG A 629 -4.16 -6.08 25.87
CA ARG A 629 -3.85 -6.65 27.18
C ARG A 629 -5.10 -7.22 27.87
N PRO A 630 -5.19 -8.54 28.09
CA PRO A 630 -6.24 -9.14 28.92
C PRO A 630 -6.25 -8.54 30.33
N GLY A 631 -7.44 -8.35 30.90
CA GLY A 631 -7.62 -7.92 32.29
C GLY A 631 -7.15 -6.51 32.66
N LYS A 632 -6.77 -5.65 31.69
CA LYS A 632 -6.34 -4.26 31.97
C LYS A 632 -7.15 -3.23 31.19
N ALA A 633 -7.39 -2.08 31.82
CA ALA A 633 -8.17 -0.99 31.24
C ALA A 633 -7.51 -0.40 29.98
N THR A 634 -8.33 0.18 29.09
CA THR A 634 -7.83 0.82 27.86
C THR A 634 -7.29 2.22 28.14
N VAL A 635 -5.99 2.30 28.48
CA VAL A 635 -5.25 3.56 28.66
C VAL A 635 -5.08 4.27 27.32
N GLY A 636 -5.40 5.57 27.27
CA GLY A 636 -5.19 6.47 26.13
C GLY A 636 -4.05 7.47 26.37
N TYR A 637 -4.04 8.61 25.68
CA TYR A 637 -3.14 9.72 26.01
C TYR A 637 -3.58 10.33 27.35
N GLN A 638 -2.61 10.61 28.23
CA GLN A 638 -2.87 11.14 29.56
C GLN A 638 -1.85 12.23 29.91
N VAL A 639 -2.39 13.35 30.37
CA VAL A 639 -1.67 14.46 31.00
C VAL A 639 -2.28 14.61 32.40
N ALA A 640 -1.44 14.67 33.42
CA ALA A 640 -1.85 14.79 34.82
C ALA A 640 -1.56 16.19 35.40
N ALA A 641 -0.53 16.88 34.88
CA ALA A 641 -0.26 18.29 35.14
C ALA A 641 0.74 18.84 34.12
N ASP A 642 0.31 19.70 33.21
CA ASP A 642 1.18 20.41 32.26
C ASP A 642 1.18 21.93 32.43
N GLU A 643 0.21 22.51 33.14
CA GLU A 643 0.17 23.96 33.45
C GLU A 643 0.84 24.33 34.78
N ARG A 644 1.34 23.35 35.54
CA ARG A 644 2.06 23.55 36.81
C ARG A 644 3.24 22.62 36.99
N ILE A 645 4.19 23.02 37.83
CA ILE A 645 5.29 22.17 38.30
C ILE A 645 4.78 21.18 39.37
N VAL A 646 5.20 19.92 39.28
CA VAL A 646 4.87 18.87 40.27
C VAL A 646 6.14 18.43 41.02
N PRO A 647 6.27 18.71 42.33
CA PRO A 647 7.50 18.43 43.10
C PRO A 647 8.03 16.99 43.00
N ALA A 648 7.12 16.01 42.95
CA ALA A 648 7.46 14.58 42.89
C ALA A 648 8.19 14.13 41.60
N TRP A 649 8.32 14.99 40.58
CA TRP A 649 9.02 14.66 39.32
C TRP A 649 10.32 15.46 39.11
N GLN A 650 10.72 16.31 40.07
CA GLN A 650 11.80 17.29 39.88
C GLN A 650 13.21 16.76 40.16
N ASN A 651 13.33 15.59 40.79
CA ASN A 651 14.59 14.93 41.12
C ASN A 651 14.69 13.53 40.47
N PRO A 652 14.70 13.45 39.11
CA PRO A 652 14.82 12.18 38.41
C PRO A 652 16.23 11.59 38.52
N ARG A 653 16.33 10.27 38.67
CA ARG A 653 17.59 9.54 38.84
C ARG A 653 17.98 8.80 37.57
N VAL A 654 19.28 8.56 37.39
CA VAL A 654 19.77 7.69 36.30
C VAL A 654 19.20 6.28 36.53
N GLY A 655 18.61 5.70 35.48
CA GLY A 655 17.84 4.47 35.53
C GLY A 655 16.32 4.65 35.61
N ASP A 656 15.81 5.85 35.94
CA ASP A 656 14.37 6.11 36.01
C ASP A 656 13.68 5.89 34.65
N ILE A 657 12.42 5.44 34.71
CA ILE A 657 11.60 5.18 33.52
C ILE A 657 10.64 6.34 33.26
N ILE A 658 10.78 6.97 32.09
CA ILE A 658 9.84 7.98 31.58
C ILE A 658 8.94 7.30 30.54
N ALA A 659 7.63 7.25 30.78
CA ALA A 659 6.70 6.60 29.87
C ALA A 659 6.42 7.44 28.61
N ASP A 660 6.34 6.77 27.46
CA ASP A 660 5.81 7.28 26.17
C ASP A 660 4.70 6.35 25.67
N GLY A 661 3.89 5.85 26.60
CA GLY A 661 2.76 4.99 26.29
C GLY A 661 2.31 4.09 27.44
N PRO A 662 1.28 3.26 27.20
CA PRO A 662 0.63 2.45 28.22
C PRO A 662 1.57 1.45 28.94
N PRO A 663 1.60 1.40 30.29
CA PRO A 663 2.61 0.69 31.09
C PRO A 663 3.06 -0.68 30.55
N GLY A 664 4.34 -0.80 30.20
CA GLY A 664 4.89 -1.98 29.49
C GLY A 664 4.72 -1.92 27.96
N THR A 665 4.69 -0.73 27.36
CA THR A 665 4.91 -0.57 25.92
C THR A 665 6.25 0.08 25.62
N ALA A 666 6.28 1.40 25.66
CA ALA A 666 7.32 2.22 25.11
C ALA A 666 7.67 3.29 26.14
N TYR A 667 8.96 3.46 26.37
CA TYR A 667 9.51 4.27 27.43
C TYR A 667 10.94 4.68 27.10
N TYR A 668 11.38 5.76 27.75
CA TYR A 668 12.77 6.14 27.88
C TYR A 668 13.31 5.71 29.25
N VAL A 669 14.61 5.42 29.29
CA VAL A 669 15.40 5.31 30.51
C VAL A 669 16.23 6.59 30.63
N VAL A 670 16.21 7.23 31.81
CA VAL A 670 17.10 8.35 32.13
C VAL A 670 18.53 7.84 32.15
N ARG A 671 19.39 8.44 31.32
CA ARG A 671 20.84 8.14 31.26
C ARG A 671 21.69 9.18 31.95
N GLN A 672 21.24 10.44 31.98
CA GLN A 672 21.91 11.54 32.66
C GLN A 672 20.87 12.59 33.04
N ALA A 673 21.02 13.14 34.24
CA ALA A 673 20.16 14.18 34.79
C ALA A 673 21.00 15.11 35.67
N GLU A 674 21.47 16.21 35.08
CA GLU A 674 22.17 17.28 35.81
C GLU A 674 21.26 18.52 35.87
N PRO A 675 20.73 18.87 37.05
CA PRO A 675 19.82 20.00 37.22
C PRO A 675 20.34 21.30 36.60
N GLY A 676 19.54 21.89 35.71
CA GLY A 676 19.89 23.11 34.98
C GLY A 676 20.95 22.95 33.89
N LYS A 677 21.46 21.75 33.60
CA LYS A 677 22.55 21.51 32.63
C LYS A 677 22.22 20.50 31.53
N SER A 678 21.86 19.26 31.89
CA SER A 678 21.73 18.17 30.91
C SER A 678 20.66 17.14 31.28
N TRP A 679 19.88 16.73 30.29
CA TRP A 679 18.81 15.74 30.40
C TRP A 679 18.91 14.78 29.22
N VAL A 680 19.31 13.54 29.49
CA VAL A 680 19.56 12.53 28.45
C VAL A 680 18.67 11.31 28.67
N LEU A 681 17.87 11.02 27.63
CA LEU A 681 16.95 9.90 27.56
C LEU A 681 17.41 8.89 26.52
N PHE A 682 17.29 7.59 26.82
CA PHE A 682 17.60 6.50 25.89
C PHE A 682 16.45 5.51 25.76
N THR A 683 16.32 4.86 24.60
CA THR A 683 15.32 3.82 24.37
C THR A 683 15.74 2.83 23.27
N ASP A 684 15.45 1.55 23.49
CA ASP A 684 15.38 0.50 22.44
C ASP A 684 13.92 0.15 22.09
N THR A 685 12.93 0.87 22.68
CA THR A 685 11.55 0.40 22.79
C THR A 685 10.54 1.10 21.88
N HIS A 686 10.66 2.41 21.61
CA HIS A 686 9.61 3.13 20.86
C HIS A 686 9.34 2.54 19.47
N LEU A 687 10.40 2.35 18.69
CA LEU A 687 10.27 2.02 17.27
C LEU A 687 9.65 0.64 17.07
N ARG A 688 9.98 -0.34 17.93
CA ARG A 688 9.43 -1.69 17.84
C ARG A 688 7.92 -1.72 18.12
N TYR A 689 7.36 -0.77 18.87
CA TYR A 689 5.91 -0.70 19.12
C TYR A 689 5.09 -0.11 17.95
N LEU A 690 5.73 0.62 17.03
CA LEU A 690 5.11 1.04 15.75
C LEU A 690 4.66 -0.16 14.90
N LEU A 691 5.23 -1.35 15.15
CA LEU A 691 4.84 -2.60 14.49
C LEU A 691 3.84 -3.43 15.32
N PRO A 692 2.94 -4.19 14.65
CA PRO A 692 2.13 -5.23 15.28
C PRO A 692 2.95 -6.24 16.08
N ALA A 693 2.38 -6.76 17.17
CA ALA A 693 3.02 -7.74 18.06
C ALA A 693 3.67 -8.94 17.32
N ARG A 694 3.00 -9.46 16.29
CA ARG A 694 3.46 -10.60 15.46
C ARG A 694 4.75 -10.32 14.65
N LEU A 695 5.09 -9.05 14.41
CA LEU A 695 6.33 -8.67 13.74
C LEU A 695 7.40 -8.31 14.77
N ARG A 696 7.12 -7.39 15.70
CA ARG A 696 8.11 -6.91 16.67
C ARG A 696 8.63 -7.98 17.64
N GLY A 697 7.84 -9.03 17.90
CA GLY A 697 8.21 -10.16 18.76
C GLY A 697 8.83 -11.35 18.01
N ASN A 698 9.13 -11.22 16.71
CA ASN A 698 9.70 -12.31 15.92
C ASN A 698 11.23 -12.15 15.82
N PRO A 699 12.04 -12.97 16.52
CA PRO A 699 13.50 -12.82 16.52
C PRO A 699 14.11 -13.01 15.12
N ARG A 700 13.46 -13.79 14.24
CA ARG A 700 13.92 -14.01 12.85
C ARG A 700 13.86 -12.75 11.97
N LEU A 701 13.22 -11.68 12.42
CA LEU A 701 13.19 -10.39 11.73
C LEU A 701 14.32 -9.44 12.14
N GLY A 702 15.05 -9.73 13.24
CA GLY A 702 16.17 -8.88 13.69
C GLY A 702 15.79 -7.42 13.92
N ILE A 703 14.56 -7.13 14.35
CA ILE A 703 14.05 -5.77 14.52
C ILE A 703 14.69 -5.13 15.75
N PHE A 704 15.48 -4.09 15.53
CA PHE A 704 16.07 -3.25 16.58
C PHE A 704 15.87 -1.77 16.27
N GLY A 705 15.86 -0.93 17.32
CA GLY A 705 15.50 0.47 17.20
C GLY A 705 15.96 1.31 18.37
N GLU A 706 17.24 1.67 18.34
CA GLU A 706 17.92 2.52 19.33
C GLU A 706 17.65 4.00 19.02
N LEU A 707 17.33 4.77 20.05
CA LEU A 707 17.19 6.21 19.97
C LEU A 707 17.70 6.86 21.27
N SER A 708 18.51 7.90 21.16
CA SER A 708 18.80 8.82 22.27
C SER A 708 18.20 10.20 21.97
N ASP A 709 17.71 10.84 23.02
CA ASP A 709 17.21 12.21 23.02
C ASP A 709 17.92 12.97 24.14
N SER A 710 18.80 13.90 23.76
CA SER A 710 19.63 14.69 24.66
C SER A 710 19.16 16.14 24.61
N THR A 711 18.94 16.76 25.77
CA THR A 711 18.71 18.19 25.91
C THR A 711 19.77 18.79 26.82
N VAL A 712 20.48 19.79 26.32
CA VAL A 712 21.46 20.58 27.08
C VAL A 712 20.94 22.02 27.24
N LEU A 713 21.18 22.59 28.42
CA LEU A 713 20.88 23.97 28.76
C LEU A 713 22.22 24.69 28.94
N THR A 714 22.41 25.81 28.25
CA THR A 714 23.51 26.75 28.50
C THR A 714 22.94 28.14 28.76
N GLU A 715 23.63 28.93 29.57
CA GLU A 715 23.26 30.32 29.89
C GLU A 715 24.25 31.26 29.20
N PRO A 716 24.03 31.65 27.93
CA PRO A 716 24.92 32.59 27.22
C PRO A 716 24.93 34.00 27.83
N GLU A 717 23.83 34.40 28.48
CA GLU A 717 23.63 35.69 29.13
C GLU A 717 22.83 35.45 30.43
N PRO A 718 23.13 36.14 31.54
CA PRO A 718 22.42 35.94 32.81
C PRO A 718 20.90 36.11 32.68
N GLY A 719 20.14 35.11 33.13
CA GLY A 719 18.68 35.10 33.03
C GLY A 719 18.12 34.68 31.66
N THR A 720 18.96 34.18 30.75
CA THR A 720 18.58 33.72 29.41
C THR A 720 19.18 32.34 29.11
N THR A 721 18.34 31.31 28.97
CA THR A 721 18.77 29.94 28.65
C THR A 721 18.69 29.65 27.16
N ARG A 722 19.78 29.14 26.59
CA ARG A 722 19.82 28.44 25.30
C ARG A 722 19.61 26.94 25.53
N VAL A 723 18.48 26.42 25.07
CA VAL A 723 18.13 24.99 25.15
C VAL A 723 18.42 24.33 23.80
N ILE A 724 19.27 23.30 23.80
CA ILE A 724 19.69 22.55 22.61
C ILE A 724 19.26 21.10 22.77
N ARG A 725 18.32 20.63 21.94
CA ARG A 725 17.86 19.24 21.89
C ARG A 725 18.39 18.51 20.66
N ARG A 726 18.96 17.32 20.83
CA ARG A 726 19.44 16.43 19.76
C ARG A 726 18.84 15.03 19.91
N MET A 727 18.10 14.61 18.89
CA MET A 727 17.67 13.21 18.73
C MET A 727 18.64 12.48 17.80
N ARG A 728 19.09 11.29 18.20
CA ARG A 728 19.86 10.34 17.39
C ARG A 728 19.09 9.04 17.26
N LEU A 729 19.01 8.48 16.06
CA LEU A 729 18.21 7.30 15.74
C LEU A 729 19.01 6.30 14.91
N ARG A 730 19.02 5.03 15.33
CA ARG A 730 19.60 3.88 14.61
C ARG A 730 18.64 2.69 14.71
N CYS A 731 18.18 2.17 13.58
CA CYS A 731 17.26 1.03 13.55
C CYS A 731 17.60 0.03 12.43
N GLY A 732 16.98 -1.15 12.44
CA GLY A 732 17.17 -2.18 11.42
C GLY A 732 16.14 -3.32 11.52
N PRO A 733 16.02 -4.18 10.48
CA PRO A 733 16.74 -4.18 9.21
C PRO A 733 16.21 -3.14 8.19
N TRP A 734 16.72 -3.14 6.95
CA TRP A 734 16.34 -2.16 5.91
C TRP A 734 14.82 -1.98 5.67
N PRO A 735 13.97 -3.02 5.61
CA PRO A 735 12.52 -2.83 5.45
C PRO A 735 11.90 -2.04 6.62
N PHE A 736 12.38 -2.26 7.84
CA PHE A 736 11.95 -1.51 9.03
C PHE A 736 12.46 -0.06 9.00
N ARG A 737 13.72 0.15 8.60
CA ARG A 737 14.30 1.50 8.38
C ARG A 737 13.45 2.33 7.42
N ALA A 738 13.09 1.76 6.27
CA ALA A 738 12.33 2.44 5.23
C ALA A 738 10.92 2.85 5.69
N TYR A 739 10.31 2.10 6.62
CA TYR A 739 9.03 2.43 7.23
C TYR A 739 9.15 3.47 8.36
N VAL A 740 10.10 3.29 9.28
CA VAL A 740 10.20 4.10 10.51
C VAL A 740 10.82 5.48 10.28
N VAL A 741 11.88 5.58 9.47
CA VAL A 741 12.62 6.85 9.29
C VAL A 741 11.73 8.01 8.80
N PRO A 742 10.85 7.83 7.79
CA PRO A 742 9.92 8.89 7.39
C PRO A 742 8.94 9.30 8.49
N ILE A 743 8.49 8.36 9.33
CA ILE A 743 7.55 8.63 10.43
C ILE A 743 8.22 9.49 11.50
N VAL A 744 9.43 9.12 11.94
CA VAL A 744 10.17 9.87 12.97
C VAL A 744 10.56 11.27 12.49
N LEU A 745 11.03 11.40 11.24
CA LEU A 745 11.40 12.71 10.67
C LEU A 745 10.21 13.68 10.56
N VAL A 746 9.03 13.19 10.16
CA VAL A 746 7.85 14.05 9.93
C VAL A 746 7.07 14.32 11.23
N TRP A 747 6.86 13.32 12.06
CA TRP A 747 5.98 13.43 13.23
C TRP A 747 6.74 13.64 14.55
N GLY A 748 7.88 12.96 14.74
CA GLY A 748 8.76 13.18 15.88
C GLY A 748 9.41 14.55 15.81
N GLU A 749 10.34 14.73 14.87
CA GLU A 749 11.24 15.89 14.89
C GLU A 749 10.64 17.15 14.23
N ALA A 750 9.93 17.04 13.10
CA ALA A 750 9.33 18.21 12.46
C ALA A 750 8.08 18.77 13.17
N ILE A 751 7.45 18.02 14.09
CA ILE A 751 6.23 18.42 14.82
C ILE A 751 6.45 18.33 16.34
N THR A 752 6.61 17.11 16.89
CA THR A 752 6.63 16.91 18.36
C THR A 752 7.78 17.66 19.04
N ALA A 753 9.01 17.54 18.54
CA ALA A 753 10.19 18.22 19.09
C ALA A 753 10.06 19.75 19.08
N ARG A 754 9.45 20.32 18.02
CA ARG A 754 9.21 21.77 17.92
C ARG A 754 8.14 22.23 18.90
N ASN A 755 7.06 21.45 19.05
CA ASN A 755 6.00 21.76 20.01
C ASN A 755 6.54 21.68 21.45
N LEU A 756 7.29 20.63 21.78
CA LEU A 756 7.93 20.45 23.09
C LEU A 756 8.76 21.69 23.50
N LEU A 757 9.71 22.10 22.67
CA LEU A 757 10.58 23.25 22.95
C LEU A 757 9.80 24.57 23.05
N ARG A 758 8.75 24.76 22.25
CA ARG A 758 7.86 25.94 22.33
C ARG A 758 7.00 25.91 23.59
N GLY A 759 6.49 24.75 23.96
CA GLY A 759 5.63 24.54 25.12
C GLY A 759 6.37 24.76 26.44
N VAL A 760 7.64 24.32 26.52
CA VAL A 760 8.56 24.63 27.63
C VAL A 760 8.89 26.13 27.66
N LYS A 761 9.27 26.74 26.53
CA LYS A 761 9.54 28.18 26.44
C LYS A 761 8.38 29.02 26.98
N ARG A 762 7.17 28.82 26.44
CA ARG A 762 5.99 29.61 26.85
C ARG A 762 5.64 29.43 28.32
N ARG A 763 5.73 28.22 28.87
CA ARG A 763 5.42 27.96 30.28
C ARG A 763 6.44 28.64 31.19
N THR A 764 7.74 28.49 30.89
CA THR A 764 8.81 29.16 31.65
C THR A 764 8.67 30.69 31.61
N GLU A 765 8.40 31.26 30.43
CA GLU A 765 8.25 32.71 30.25
C GLU A 765 6.93 33.27 30.79
N ALA A 766 5.90 32.42 30.95
CA ALA A 766 4.65 32.79 31.60
C ALA A 766 4.79 32.81 33.13
N THR A 767 5.52 31.87 33.73
CA THR A 767 5.80 31.85 35.19
C THR A 767 6.79 32.95 35.64
N ARG A 768 7.31 33.76 34.70
CA ARG A 768 8.09 34.98 34.97
C ARG A 768 7.21 36.25 35.05
N ARG A 769 5.89 36.13 34.85
CA ARG A 769 4.89 37.19 35.02
C ARG A 769 3.99 36.92 36.20
#